data_AF-A0AAJ1KI01-F1
#
_entry.id   AF-A0AAJ1KI01-F1
#
_cell.length_a   1.000
_cell.length_b   1.000
_cell.length_c   1.000
_cell.angle_alpha   90.00
_cell.angle_beta   90.00
_cell.angle_gamma   90.00
#
_symmetry.space_group_name_H-M   'P 1'
#
loop_
_entity.id
_entity.type
_entity.pdbx_description
1 polymer ?
#
loop_
_entity_poly.entity_id
_entity_poly.type
_entity_poly.pdbx_seq_one_letter_code
_entity_poly.pdbx_strand_id
1 'polypeptide(L)'
;MAINMTNVSRDSLHAFTREAFVRFGLSQPDASTFADALIFSELRFHPSANQGVRKLRVYQKRIADRLVDPQARWEVLKESPSLALVDAHNGIGVVAAAKAMKLAIAKAKECGIGQVIVRNSTHYGSSAVHACQAEAAGCIGIAYTNAGPEMAPWGACEEAVGTNPWSIVAPTNLGFPAVMDFALTRSDKGAMQWLLSEGKKMPLDWALTPEGEITDDPNAAMQGALLGIGDYKGYGLAFMTDVLTGVIAGGAFGLVPYSNPARQDVSHSLTAIDIEWFMPLATFRERMGEFAQMVKSRKTRPGVAEILIPGELEARRVERKSKNGVPLVEEVLTDLLALREELKITSELEILVLIETPLSRLLNPSGRPNTEARTTAENSASTQDNHANTWGVDCHREKLLSTFSNCAFRTHWVPTQCKVLLKDGLMTQIDLPTEQFRMPQRLALAETVADSIASAISAGHLSPGEKITDSSLADLLGVSRVAVREALKILLAQGIVNGKPNRGYRVVQFDPATVEKVLEIRLALESFLLRDAIKSWRERGEMANELEPCLQAMRRAAMSLDRPASLAADMAFHRAIANAANNEIARVLWETIARHVMIIFSRHEYRDDDLASVVRQHEAFRDLIHDMIKADSTGVKLQKSLEDHLMQVARVRSQEKTKR
;
A
#
# COMPACT_ATOMS: atom_id res chain seq x y z
N MET A 1 8.31 -8.49 -46.23
CA MET A 1 9.72 -8.14 -46.52
C MET A 1 10.49 -8.10 -45.20
N ALA A 2 11.82 -8.21 -45.20
CA ALA A 2 12.58 -7.99 -43.97
C ALA A 2 12.47 -6.50 -43.56
N ILE A 3 12.24 -6.24 -42.28
CA ILE A 3 12.14 -4.87 -41.75
C ILE A 3 13.56 -4.37 -41.51
N ASN A 4 13.97 -3.36 -42.27
CA ASN A 4 15.28 -2.73 -42.09
C ASN A 4 15.36 -2.03 -40.72
N MET A 5 16.50 -2.21 -40.05
CA MET A 5 16.79 -1.62 -38.75
C MET A 5 18.16 -0.98 -38.75
N THR A 6 18.24 0.21 -38.16
CA THR A 6 19.46 1.01 -38.04
C THR A 6 19.84 1.11 -36.57
N ASN A 7 21.09 0.79 -36.22
CA ASN A 7 21.58 0.87 -34.84
C ASN A 7 21.93 2.31 -34.48
N VAL A 8 21.47 2.76 -33.32
CA VAL A 8 21.78 4.08 -32.76
C VAL A 8 22.45 3.90 -31.40
N SER A 9 23.41 4.77 -31.07
CA SER A 9 24.05 4.81 -29.76
C SER A 9 23.02 5.00 -28.64
N ARG A 10 23.14 4.22 -27.56
CA ARG A 10 22.22 4.29 -26.42
C ARG A 10 22.22 5.70 -25.80
N ASP A 11 23.40 6.28 -25.65
CA ASP A 11 23.57 7.53 -24.90
C ASP A 11 23.09 8.73 -25.73
N SER A 12 23.32 8.72 -27.05
CA SER A 12 22.76 9.73 -27.96
C SER A 12 21.23 9.65 -27.99
N LEU A 13 20.67 8.44 -28.06
CA LEU A 13 19.21 8.22 -28.07
C LEU A 13 18.57 8.65 -26.74
N HIS A 14 19.23 8.41 -25.61
CA HIS A 14 18.78 8.88 -24.30
C HIS A 14 18.80 10.41 -24.21
N ALA A 15 19.93 11.04 -24.58
CA ALA A 15 20.08 12.50 -24.57
C ALA A 15 19.01 13.18 -25.43
N PHE A 16 18.80 12.68 -26.65
CA PHE A 16 17.74 13.11 -27.56
C PHE A 16 16.35 12.99 -26.92
N THR A 17 16.01 11.81 -26.39
CA THR A 17 14.70 11.53 -25.79
C THR A 17 14.42 12.45 -24.59
N ARG A 18 15.43 12.67 -23.73
CA ARG A 18 15.35 13.61 -22.60
C ARG A 18 15.14 15.05 -23.08
N GLU A 19 15.91 15.51 -24.06
CA GLU A 19 15.75 16.87 -24.59
C GLU A 19 14.36 17.07 -25.19
N ALA A 20 13.83 16.10 -25.94
CA ALA A 20 12.48 16.13 -26.48
C ALA A 20 11.41 16.30 -25.39
N PHE A 21 11.48 15.53 -24.29
CA PHE A 21 10.54 15.68 -23.17
C PHE A 21 10.63 17.05 -22.47
N VAL A 22 11.82 17.65 -22.38
CA VAL A 22 11.96 19.04 -21.90
C VAL A 22 11.29 20.02 -22.87
N ARG A 23 11.42 19.84 -24.20
CA ARG A 23 10.70 20.65 -25.19
C ARG A 23 9.17 20.45 -25.13
N PHE A 24 8.70 19.30 -24.64
CA PHE A 24 7.27 19.06 -24.35
C PHE A 24 6.79 19.67 -23.03
N GLY A 25 7.64 20.40 -22.31
CA GLY A 25 7.26 21.14 -21.10
C GLY A 25 7.37 20.35 -19.79
N LEU A 26 7.96 19.15 -19.80
CA LEU A 26 8.28 18.42 -18.58
C LEU A 26 9.47 19.07 -17.84
N SER A 27 9.50 18.93 -16.51
CA SER A 27 10.66 19.31 -15.71
C SER A 27 11.88 18.44 -16.07
N GLN A 28 13.10 18.94 -15.88
CA GLN A 28 14.33 18.17 -16.17
C GLN A 28 14.38 16.78 -15.46
N PRO A 29 14.01 16.64 -14.17
CA PRO A 29 13.92 15.32 -13.51
C PRO A 29 12.84 14.40 -14.12
N ASP A 30 11.68 14.94 -14.48
CA ASP A 30 10.58 14.16 -15.04
C ASP A 30 10.87 13.72 -16.48
N ALA A 31 11.51 14.59 -17.27
CA ALA A 31 12.01 14.30 -18.60
C ALA A 31 13.10 13.21 -18.59
N SER A 32 14.02 13.23 -17.61
CA SER A 32 14.99 12.14 -17.43
C SER A 32 14.27 10.83 -17.08
N THR A 33 13.38 10.85 -16.08
CA THR A 33 12.60 9.68 -15.63
C THR A 33 11.87 9.02 -16.79
N PHE A 34 11.30 9.81 -17.70
CA PHE A 34 10.58 9.30 -18.87
C PHE A 34 11.53 8.83 -19.99
N ALA A 35 12.65 9.52 -20.23
CA ALA A 35 13.68 9.03 -21.15
C ALA A 35 14.25 7.68 -20.69
N ASP A 36 14.55 7.54 -19.40
CA ASP A 36 15.00 6.28 -18.78
C ASP A 36 14.00 5.14 -19.01
N ALA A 37 12.69 5.40 -18.87
CA ALA A 37 11.62 4.43 -19.10
C ALA A 37 11.51 3.96 -20.56
N LEU A 38 11.64 4.87 -21.54
CA LEU A 38 11.61 4.51 -22.96
C LEU A 38 12.87 3.73 -23.36
N ILE A 39 14.05 4.14 -22.91
CA ILE A 39 15.31 3.43 -23.18
C ILE A 39 15.33 2.05 -22.50
N PHE A 40 14.83 1.92 -21.26
CA PHE A 40 14.66 0.63 -20.58
C PHE A 40 13.80 -0.32 -21.42
N SER A 41 12.67 0.16 -21.94
CA SER A 41 11.75 -0.62 -22.76
C SER A 41 12.38 -1.00 -24.11
N GLU A 42 13.05 -0.05 -24.76
CA GLU A 42 13.75 -0.25 -26.02
C GLU A 42 14.90 -1.27 -25.91
N LEU A 43 15.61 -1.31 -24.77
CA LEU A 43 16.68 -2.30 -24.55
C LEU A 43 16.14 -3.72 -24.26
N ARG A 44 15.00 -3.85 -23.58
CA ARG A 44 14.45 -5.15 -23.14
C ARG A 44 13.57 -5.85 -24.16
N PHE A 45 12.72 -5.11 -24.87
CA PHE A 45 11.64 -5.73 -25.65
C PHE A 45 11.97 -5.93 -27.14
N HIS A 46 11.12 -6.72 -27.79
CA HIS A 46 11.08 -6.82 -29.24
C HIS A 46 10.44 -5.53 -29.81
N PRO A 47 10.86 -5.00 -30.98
CA PRO A 47 10.31 -3.77 -31.54
C PRO A 47 8.78 -3.74 -31.69
N SER A 48 8.15 -4.90 -31.89
CA SER A 48 6.68 -5.04 -31.96
C SER A 48 5.94 -4.64 -30.67
N ALA A 49 6.60 -4.68 -29.51
CA ALA A 49 5.97 -4.34 -28.22
C ALA A 49 5.57 -2.86 -28.10
N ASN A 50 6.14 -1.98 -28.94
CA ASN A 50 5.74 -0.57 -29.05
C ASN A 50 5.76 0.22 -27.72
N GLN A 51 6.64 -0.11 -26.76
CA GLN A 51 6.78 0.63 -25.48
C GLN A 51 8.05 1.50 -25.41
N GLY A 52 8.91 1.46 -26.43
CA GLY A 52 10.15 2.23 -26.52
C GLY A 52 9.99 3.58 -27.22
N VAL A 53 11.03 4.03 -27.93
CA VAL A 53 11.16 5.43 -28.39
C VAL A 53 10.12 5.86 -29.43
N ARG A 54 9.47 4.92 -30.13
CA ARG A 54 8.30 5.18 -30.99
C ARG A 54 7.16 5.90 -30.24
N LYS A 55 7.05 5.76 -28.91
CA LYS A 55 6.07 6.49 -28.09
C LYS A 55 6.33 8.00 -28.04
N LEU A 56 7.53 8.49 -28.34
CA LEU A 56 7.89 9.91 -28.19
C LEU A 56 6.97 10.83 -29.01
N ARG A 57 6.71 10.47 -30.27
CA ARG A 57 5.74 11.14 -31.17
C ARG A 57 4.30 11.05 -30.67
N VAL A 58 3.92 9.89 -30.11
CA VAL A 58 2.58 9.69 -29.50
C VAL A 58 2.38 10.64 -28.32
N TYR A 59 3.41 10.86 -27.50
CA TYR A 59 3.35 11.80 -26.37
C TYR A 59 3.42 13.27 -26.81
N GLN A 60 4.21 13.63 -27.83
CA GLN A 60 4.14 14.97 -28.46
C GLN A 60 2.69 15.30 -28.82
N LYS A 61 2.02 14.41 -29.56
CA LYS A 61 0.63 14.60 -29.98
C LYS A 61 -0.32 14.66 -28.78
N ARG A 62 -0.24 13.72 -27.83
CA ARG A 62 -1.10 13.72 -26.63
C ARG A 62 -0.96 14.98 -25.77
N ILE A 63 0.23 15.57 -25.70
CA ILE A 63 0.48 16.82 -24.97
C ILE A 63 -0.08 18.01 -25.76
N ALA A 64 0.16 18.07 -27.08
CA ALA A 64 -0.39 19.13 -27.95
C ALA A 64 -1.93 19.14 -27.96
N ASP A 65 -2.54 17.97 -28.03
CA ASP A 65 -3.99 17.75 -27.99
C ASP A 65 -4.58 17.89 -26.55
N ARG A 66 -3.75 18.20 -25.54
CA ARG A 66 -4.12 18.34 -24.11
C ARG A 66 -4.79 17.11 -23.48
N LEU A 67 -4.47 15.92 -23.99
CA LEU A 67 -4.98 14.64 -23.49
C LEU A 67 -4.22 14.15 -22.24
N VAL A 68 -3.04 14.71 -21.99
CA VAL A 68 -2.19 14.51 -20.81
C VAL A 68 -1.55 15.84 -20.42
N ASP A 69 -1.32 16.08 -19.13
CA ASP A 69 -0.68 17.31 -18.65
C ASP A 69 0.79 17.04 -18.22
N PRO A 70 1.80 17.64 -18.90
CA PRO A 70 3.21 17.51 -18.54
C PRO A 70 3.62 18.27 -17.26
N GLN A 71 2.77 19.16 -16.76
CA GLN A 71 2.99 20.01 -15.58
C GLN A 71 2.00 19.70 -14.44
N ALA A 72 1.25 18.60 -14.55
CA ALA A 72 0.26 18.18 -13.58
C ALA A 72 0.80 18.12 -12.14
N ARG A 73 -0.01 18.57 -11.19
CA ARG A 73 0.27 18.41 -9.77
C ARG A 73 0.28 16.93 -9.41
N TRP A 74 1.22 16.53 -8.56
CA TRP A 74 1.24 15.21 -7.92
C TRP A 74 0.86 15.39 -6.45
N GLU A 75 -0.23 14.75 -6.00
CA GLU A 75 -0.83 15.02 -4.70
C GLU A 75 -1.11 13.73 -3.92
N VAL A 76 -0.53 13.63 -2.71
CA VAL A 76 -0.91 12.60 -1.74
C VAL A 76 -2.23 13.01 -1.08
N LEU A 77 -3.30 12.27 -1.35
CA LEU A 77 -4.62 12.49 -0.77
C LEU A 77 -4.76 11.91 0.63
N LYS A 78 -4.09 10.77 0.87
CA LYS A 78 -4.15 10.03 2.13
C LYS A 78 -2.89 9.19 2.30
N GLU A 79 -2.39 9.12 3.53
CA GLU A 79 -1.15 8.42 3.85
C GLU A 79 -1.26 7.67 5.18
N SER A 80 -0.54 6.55 5.27
CA SER A 80 -0.22 5.83 6.51
C SER A 80 1.25 5.37 6.43
N PRO A 81 1.83 4.76 7.49
CA PRO A 81 3.22 4.30 7.44
C PRO A 81 3.53 3.38 6.24
N SER A 82 2.63 2.46 5.90
CA SER A 82 2.82 1.50 4.80
C SER A 82 1.96 1.77 3.55
N LEU A 83 1.03 2.72 3.56
CA LEU A 83 0.11 2.98 2.43
C LEU A 83 0.10 4.44 2.00
N ALA A 84 -0.16 4.72 0.72
CA ALA A 84 -0.62 6.03 0.27
C ALA A 84 -1.61 5.94 -0.91
N LEU A 85 -2.50 6.93 -0.99
CA LEU A 85 -3.38 7.20 -2.14
C LEU A 85 -2.98 8.54 -2.76
N VAL A 86 -2.79 8.55 -4.07
CA VAL A 86 -2.26 9.69 -4.84
C VAL A 86 -3.20 10.05 -5.98
N ASP A 87 -3.44 11.36 -6.17
CA ASP A 87 -4.04 11.91 -7.40
C ASP A 87 -2.92 12.41 -8.32
N ALA A 88 -2.96 11.96 -9.58
CA ALA A 88 -2.00 12.38 -10.59
C ALA A 88 -2.50 13.52 -11.50
N HIS A 89 -3.74 14.01 -11.30
CA HIS A 89 -4.30 15.18 -12.00
C HIS A 89 -4.17 15.13 -13.54
N ASN A 90 -4.44 13.96 -14.14
CA ASN A 90 -4.25 13.63 -15.57
C ASN A 90 -2.80 13.82 -16.09
N GLY A 91 -1.83 13.74 -15.19
CA GLY A 91 -0.41 13.85 -15.48
C GLY A 91 0.20 12.64 -16.18
N ILE A 92 1.47 12.78 -16.59
CA ILE A 92 2.25 11.73 -17.26
C ILE A 92 2.38 10.48 -16.36
N GLY A 93 1.75 9.37 -16.75
CA GLY A 93 1.65 8.15 -15.94
C GLY A 93 2.99 7.53 -15.60
N VAL A 94 3.97 7.56 -16.53
CA VAL A 94 5.34 7.08 -16.30
C VAL A 94 5.98 7.81 -15.11
N VAL A 95 5.81 9.13 -15.06
CA VAL A 95 6.36 10.00 -14.01
C VAL A 95 5.60 9.82 -12.70
N ALA A 96 4.27 9.75 -12.75
CA ALA A 96 3.42 9.54 -11.58
C ALA A 96 3.69 8.18 -10.91
N ALA A 97 3.85 7.11 -11.70
CA ALA A 97 4.14 5.77 -11.24
C ALA A 97 5.57 5.61 -10.70
N ALA A 98 6.57 6.25 -11.30
CA ALA A 98 7.93 6.29 -10.75
C ALA A 98 7.98 7.04 -9.40
N LYS A 99 7.29 8.19 -9.29
CA LYS A 99 7.14 8.92 -8.01
C LYS A 99 6.42 8.06 -6.96
N ALA A 100 5.38 7.34 -7.35
CA ALA A 100 4.64 6.43 -6.49
C ALA A 100 5.47 5.22 -6.03
N MET A 101 6.23 4.58 -6.92
CA MET A 101 7.11 3.48 -6.55
C MET A 101 8.25 3.94 -5.62
N LYS A 102 8.83 5.12 -5.87
CA LYS A 102 9.82 5.72 -4.95
C LYS A 102 9.25 5.92 -3.54
N LEU A 103 8.00 6.37 -3.42
CA LEU A 103 7.30 6.45 -2.12
C LEU A 103 7.01 5.06 -1.53
N ALA A 104 6.59 4.08 -2.34
CA ALA A 104 6.39 2.70 -1.91
C ALA A 104 7.68 2.09 -1.33
N ILE A 105 8.83 2.31 -1.97
CA ILE A 105 10.15 1.88 -1.49
C ILE A 105 10.50 2.53 -0.15
N ALA A 106 10.31 3.85 -0.02
CA ALA A 106 10.58 4.55 1.25
C ALA A 106 9.75 3.96 2.41
N LYS A 107 8.45 3.72 2.17
CA LYS A 107 7.55 3.07 3.12
C LYS A 107 7.95 1.63 3.44
N ALA A 108 8.39 0.87 2.44
CA ALA A 108 8.87 -0.49 2.63
C ALA A 108 10.10 -0.55 3.55
N LYS A 109 11.05 0.40 3.41
CA LYS A 109 12.23 0.48 4.29
C LYS A 109 11.90 0.86 5.74
N GLU A 110 10.75 1.47 6.01
CA GLU A 110 10.28 1.75 7.37
C GLU A 110 9.42 0.61 7.96
N CYS A 111 8.55 0.01 7.14
CA CYS A 111 7.47 -0.86 7.60
C CYS A 111 7.57 -2.33 7.14
N GLY A 112 8.57 -2.70 6.34
CA GLY A 112 8.70 -3.99 5.67
C GLY A 112 7.89 -4.10 4.37
N ILE A 113 6.83 -3.30 4.21
CA ILE A 113 6.04 -3.19 2.98
C ILE A 113 5.53 -1.75 2.79
N GLY A 114 5.51 -1.30 1.54
CA GLY A 114 4.91 -0.04 1.13
C GLY A 114 4.06 -0.23 -0.12
N GLN A 115 2.83 0.27 -0.12
CA GLN A 115 1.96 0.28 -1.30
C GLN A 115 1.43 1.69 -1.57
N VAL A 116 1.52 2.13 -2.81
CA VAL A 116 1.01 3.43 -3.28
C VAL A 116 0.07 3.18 -4.45
N ILE A 117 -1.16 3.65 -4.30
CA ILE A 117 -2.18 3.57 -5.34
C ILE A 117 -2.34 4.97 -5.94
N VAL A 118 -2.27 5.06 -7.27
CA VAL A 118 -2.40 6.30 -8.04
C VAL A 118 -3.71 6.23 -8.82
N ARG A 119 -4.49 7.31 -8.80
CA ARG A 119 -5.67 7.49 -9.65
C ARG A 119 -5.52 8.68 -10.57
N ASN A 120 -6.47 8.85 -11.50
CA ASN A 120 -6.55 10.02 -12.37
C ASN A 120 -5.21 10.26 -13.11
N SER A 121 -4.62 9.18 -13.61
CA SER A 121 -3.34 9.17 -14.31
C SER A 121 -3.53 8.77 -15.78
N THR A 122 -2.42 8.51 -16.47
CA THR A 122 -2.39 8.25 -17.91
C THR A 122 -1.52 7.01 -18.20
N HIS A 123 -1.26 6.69 -19.47
CA HIS A 123 -0.41 5.54 -19.83
C HIS A 123 0.98 5.61 -19.17
N TYR A 124 1.42 4.51 -18.55
CA TYR A 124 2.66 4.45 -17.74
C TYR A 124 3.82 3.63 -18.31
N GLY A 125 3.72 3.16 -19.56
CA GLY A 125 4.74 2.30 -20.19
C GLY A 125 4.66 0.84 -19.74
N SER A 126 5.80 0.13 -19.76
CA SER A 126 5.91 -1.24 -19.21
C SER A 126 5.83 -1.22 -17.68
N SER A 127 5.14 -2.21 -17.09
CA SER A 127 5.03 -2.34 -15.64
C SER A 127 6.40 -2.59 -14.97
N ALA A 128 7.33 -3.26 -15.67
CA ALA A 128 8.70 -3.50 -15.19
C ALA A 128 9.54 -2.23 -15.04
N VAL A 129 9.26 -1.14 -15.76
CA VAL A 129 9.93 0.16 -15.57
C VAL A 129 9.83 0.62 -14.12
N HIS A 130 8.66 0.39 -13.51
CA HIS A 130 8.37 0.78 -12.13
C HIS A 130 8.82 -0.30 -11.16
N ALA A 131 8.46 -1.56 -11.40
CA ALA A 131 8.82 -2.65 -10.49
C ALA A 131 10.35 -2.84 -10.31
N CYS A 132 11.16 -2.62 -11.35
CA CYS A 132 12.63 -2.67 -11.24
C CYS A 132 13.23 -1.57 -10.34
N GLN A 133 12.53 -0.47 -10.07
CA GLN A 133 13.04 0.58 -9.15
C GLN A 133 13.11 0.06 -7.71
N ALA A 134 12.18 -0.82 -7.33
CA ALA A 134 12.19 -1.49 -6.02
C ALA A 134 13.30 -2.55 -5.94
N GLU A 135 13.54 -3.30 -7.02
CA GLU A 135 14.65 -4.26 -7.11
C GLU A 135 16.01 -3.58 -6.88
N ALA A 136 16.24 -2.44 -7.53
CA ALA A 136 17.45 -1.63 -7.35
C ALA A 136 17.64 -1.13 -5.90
N ALA A 137 16.55 -1.03 -5.11
CA ALA A 137 16.57 -0.69 -3.69
C ALA A 137 16.64 -1.91 -2.74
N GLY A 138 16.82 -3.12 -3.28
CA GLY A 138 16.86 -4.36 -2.50
C GLY A 138 15.49 -4.83 -2.00
N CYS A 139 14.41 -4.42 -2.67
CA CYS A 139 13.03 -4.83 -2.39
C CYS A 139 12.51 -5.77 -3.51
N ILE A 140 11.44 -6.51 -3.24
CA ILE A 140 10.59 -7.08 -4.29
C ILE A 140 9.68 -5.96 -4.79
N GLY A 141 9.64 -5.72 -6.10
CA GLY A 141 8.76 -4.75 -6.74
C GLY A 141 7.54 -5.41 -7.37
N ILE A 142 6.37 -4.83 -7.19
CA ILE A 142 5.13 -5.22 -7.87
C ILE A 142 4.48 -3.97 -8.45
N ALA A 143 4.13 -4.01 -9.73
CA ALA A 143 3.45 -2.91 -10.41
C ALA A 143 2.37 -3.46 -11.35
N TYR A 144 1.17 -2.89 -11.27
CA TYR A 144 0.11 -3.15 -12.23
C TYR A 144 -0.78 -1.91 -12.42
N THR A 145 -1.41 -1.83 -13.59
CA THR A 145 -2.31 -0.75 -13.99
C THR A 145 -3.58 -1.34 -14.58
N ASN A 146 -4.70 -0.61 -14.52
CA ASN A 146 -5.76 -0.86 -15.49
C ASN A 146 -5.50 -0.13 -16.82
N ALA A 147 -6.34 -0.40 -17.81
CA ALA A 147 -6.34 0.25 -19.13
C ALA A 147 -7.79 0.43 -19.61
N GLY A 148 -7.99 1.01 -20.79
CA GLY A 148 -9.30 1.00 -21.45
C GLY A 148 -9.70 -0.43 -21.84
N PRO A 149 -10.99 -0.68 -22.12
CA PRO A 149 -11.45 -2.02 -22.47
C PRO A 149 -10.78 -2.48 -23.78
N GLU A 150 -10.18 -3.67 -23.74
CA GLU A 150 -9.59 -4.35 -24.91
C GLU A 150 -9.78 -5.88 -24.86
N MET A 151 -10.13 -6.44 -23.70
CA MET A 151 -10.30 -7.88 -23.47
C MET A 151 -11.78 -8.21 -23.22
N ALA A 152 -12.25 -9.30 -23.82
CA ALA A 152 -13.56 -9.85 -23.55
C ALA A 152 -13.60 -10.57 -22.19
N PRO A 153 -14.66 -10.38 -21.37
CA PRO A 153 -15.01 -11.32 -20.32
C PRO A 153 -15.15 -12.74 -20.86
N TRP A 154 -14.76 -13.74 -20.06
CA TRP A 154 -14.86 -15.13 -20.52
C TRP A 154 -16.31 -15.53 -20.78
N GLY A 155 -16.63 -15.84 -22.05
CA GLY A 155 -17.99 -16.13 -22.52
C GLY A 155 -18.71 -14.96 -23.19
N ALA A 156 -18.07 -13.80 -23.33
CA ALA A 156 -18.54 -12.66 -24.12
C ALA A 156 -17.71 -12.48 -25.41
N CYS A 157 -18.24 -11.72 -26.38
CA CYS A 157 -17.53 -11.29 -27.58
C CYS A 157 -17.11 -9.80 -27.56
N GLU A 158 -17.64 -9.02 -26.61
CA GLU A 158 -17.38 -7.58 -26.47
C GLU A 158 -16.32 -7.26 -25.41
N GLU A 159 -15.54 -6.20 -25.61
CA GLU A 159 -14.49 -5.73 -24.69
C GLU A 159 -15.10 -5.13 -23.41
N ALA A 160 -14.59 -5.48 -22.22
CA ALA A 160 -15.07 -4.90 -20.95
C ALA A 160 -13.99 -4.65 -19.89
N VAL A 161 -12.82 -5.28 -20.01
CA VAL A 161 -11.65 -5.05 -19.14
C VAL A 161 -10.42 -4.78 -19.99
N GLY A 162 -9.42 -4.09 -19.44
CA GLY A 162 -8.21 -3.78 -20.18
C GLY A 162 -7.20 -4.93 -20.25
N THR A 163 -6.13 -4.72 -21.01
CA THR A 163 -4.95 -5.62 -21.05
C THR A 163 -4.25 -5.75 -19.68
N ASN A 164 -4.48 -4.77 -18.79
CA ASN A 164 -4.22 -4.79 -17.35
C ASN A 164 -2.88 -5.46 -16.93
N PRO A 165 -1.73 -4.99 -17.45
CA PRO A 165 -0.45 -5.70 -17.35
C PRO A 165 0.14 -5.71 -15.94
N TRP A 166 0.74 -6.85 -15.58
CA TRP A 166 1.40 -7.07 -14.29
C TRP A 166 2.91 -7.21 -14.45
N SER A 167 3.67 -6.57 -13.57
CA SER A 167 5.06 -6.91 -13.31
C SER A 167 5.31 -7.24 -11.85
N ILE A 168 6.10 -8.29 -11.63
CA ILE A 168 6.67 -8.69 -10.35
C ILE A 168 8.17 -8.90 -10.57
N VAL A 169 9.00 -8.25 -9.76
CA VAL A 169 10.45 -8.23 -9.90
C VAL A 169 11.13 -8.56 -8.58
N ALA A 170 12.10 -9.47 -8.61
CA ALA A 170 12.91 -9.85 -7.45
C ALA A 170 14.42 -9.88 -7.76
N PRO A 171 15.29 -9.41 -6.84
CA PRO A 171 16.74 -9.53 -7.00
C PRO A 171 17.21 -10.98 -7.10
N THR A 172 18.30 -11.24 -7.84
CA THR A 172 18.97 -12.55 -7.87
C THR A 172 20.49 -12.39 -7.80
N ASN A 173 21.24 -13.50 -7.75
CA ASN A 173 22.69 -13.54 -7.95
C ASN A 173 23.11 -13.87 -9.40
N LEU A 174 22.18 -13.96 -10.36
CA LEU A 174 22.43 -14.38 -11.75
C LEU A 174 23.04 -13.28 -12.65
N GLY A 175 23.30 -12.09 -12.10
CA GLY A 175 23.66 -10.88 -12.87
C GLY A 175 22.46 -10.14 -13.49
N PHE A 176 21.25 -10.65 -13.32
CA PHE A 176 20.00 -9.99 -13.73
C PHE A 176 18.86 -10.31 -12.75
N PRO A 177 17.88 -9.41 -12.54
CA PRO A 177 16.74 -9.69 -11.69
C PRO A 177 15.76 -10.66 -12.34
N ALA A 178 15.03 -11.42 -11.54
CA ALA A 178 13.91 -12.21 -12.01
C ALA A 178 12.74 -11.26 -12.29
N VAL A 179 12.31 -11.15 -13.55
CA VAL A 179 11.27 -10.22 -14.01
C VAL A 179 10.12 -11.00 -14.64
N MET A 180 8.96 -10.93 -14.01
CA MET A 180 7.68 -11.15 -14.68
C MET A 180 7.21 -9.78 -15.20
N ASP A 181 6.86 -9.66 -16.49
CA ASP A 181 6.23 -8.46 -17.06
C ASP A 181 5.43 -8.87 -18.30
N PHE A 182 4.10 -8.85 -18.22
CA PHE A 182 3.23 -9.18 -19.34
C PHE A 182 1.82 -8.58 -19.18
N ALA A 183 1.12 -8.42 -20.31
CA ALA A 183 -0.32 -8.22 -20.34
C ALA A 183 -1.05 -9.49 -19.87
N LEU A 184 -2.26 -9.31 -19.32
CA LEU A 184 -3.13 -10.42 -18.97
C LEU A 184 -3.96 -10.94 -20.17
N THR A 185 -3.78 -10.33 -21.35
CA THR A 185 -4.21 -10.85 -22.64
C THR A 185 -3.17 -11.81 -23.23
N ARG A 186 -3.61 -12.74 -24.07
CA ARG A 186 -2.76 -13.75 -24.72
C ARG A 186 -1.71 -13.13 -25.64
N SER A 187 -2.02 -11.97 -26.21
CA SER A 187 -1.17 -11.13 -27.04
C SER A 187 -1.68 -9.69 -26.98
N ASP A 188 -1.15 -8.80 -27.81
CA ASP A 188 -1.56 -7.39 -27.91
C ASP A 188 -1.81 -6.96 -29.37
N LYS A 189 -2.55 -5.87 -29.56
CA LYS A 189 -2.89 -5.33 -30.88
C LYS A 189 -1.64 -4.90 -31.69
N GLY A 190 -0.52 -4.57 -31.03
CA GLY A 190 0.76 -4.29 -31.69
C GLY A 190 1.45 -5.54 -32.26
N ALA A 191 1.39 -6.67 -31.56
CA ALA A 191 1.85 -7.96 -32.07
C ALA A 191 1.01 -8.44 -33.27
N MET A 192 -0.31 -8.24 -33.24
CA MET A 192 -1.18 -8.50 -34.40
C MET A 192 -0.82 -7.60 -35.59
N GLN A 193 -0.60 -6.30 -35.35
CA GLN A 193 -0.19 -5.35 -36.40
C GLN A 193 1.18 -5.72 -37.02
N TRP A 194 2.09 -6.30 -36.24
CA TRP A 194 3.38 -6.80 -36.74
C TRP A 194 3.23 -8.04 -37.61
N LEU A 195 2.39 -9.01 -37.22
CA LEU A 195 2.12 -10.17 -38.07
C LEU A 195 1.42 -9.76 -39.37
N LEU A 196 0.51 -8.78 -39.32
CA LEU A 196 -0.14 -8.20 -40.49
C LEU A 196 0.87 -7.56 -41.46
N SER A 197 1.86 -6.80 -40.96
CA SER A 197 2.89 -6.17 -41.82
C SER A 197 3.90 -7.19 -42.39
N GLU A 198 4.07 -8.34 -41.74
CA GLU A 198 4.83 -9.48 -42.27
C GLU A 198 4.00 -10.38 -43.21
N GLY A 199 2.68 -10.17 -43.33
CA GLY A 199 1.77 -11.02 -44.12
C GLY A 199 1.56 -12.40 -43.50
N LYS A 200 1.66 -12.53 -42.17
CA LYS A 200 1.56 -13.79 -41.42
C LYS A 200 0.23 -13.90 -40.67
N LYS A 201 -0.28 -15.13 -40.58
CA LYS A 201 -1.38 -15.52 -39.67
C LYS A 201 -0.93 -15.45 -38.22
N MET A 202 -1.89 -15.22 -37.33
CA MET A 202 -1.70 -15.29 -35.87
C MET A 202 -2.24 -16.60 -35.27
N PRO A 203 -1.85 -16.97 -34.04
CA PRO A 203 -2.51 -18.04 -33.30
C PRO A 203 -3.99 -17.76 -33.04
N LEU A 204 -4.81 -18.82 -33.05
CA LEU A 204 -6.27 -18.78 -32.87
C LEU A 204 -6.73 -18.34 -31.47
N ASP A 205 -5.84 -18.30 -30.48
CA ASP A 205 -6.17 -18.00 -29.08
C ASP A 205 -5.89 -16.54 -28.67
N TRP A 206 -5.62 -15.65 -29.63
CA TRP A 206 -5.24 -14.26 -29.36
C TRP A 206 -6.43 -13.30 -29.19
N ALA A 207 -7.43 -13.41 -30.06
CA ALA A 207 -8.55 -12.48 -30.16
C ALA A 207 -9.73 -13.11 -30.92
N LEU A 208 -10.90 -12.48 -30.82
CA LEU A 208 -12.11 -12.80 -31.56
C LEU A 208 -12.35 -11.79 -32.68
N THR A 209 -13.23 -12.11 -33.64
CA THR A 209 -13.86 -11.10 -34.51
C THR A 209 -14.93 -10.31 -33.73
N PRO A 210 -15.47 -9.19 -34.27
CA PRO A 210 -16.61 -8.49 -33.65
C PRO A 210 -17.85 -9.37 -33.41
N GLU A 211 -18.04 -10.40 -34.23
CA GLU A 211 -19.13 -11.38 -34.12
C GLU A 211 -18.87 -12.43 -33.02
N GLY A 212 -17.67 -12.46 -32.44
CA GLY A 212 -17.26 -13.45 -31.43
C GLY A 212 -16.60 -14.72 -32.00
N GLU A 213 -16.29 -14.74 -33.30
CA GLU A 213 -15.70 -15.92 -33.95
C GLU A 213 -14.18 -16.00 -33.75
N ILE A 214 -13.66 -17.23 -33.74
CA ILE A 214 -12.22 -17.50 -33.65
C ILE A 214 -11.56 -17.27 -35.02
N THR A 215 -10.43 -16.55 -35.07
CA THR A 215 -9.73 -16.21 -36.32
C THR A 215 -8.21 -16.32 -36.21
N ASP A 216 -7.54 -16.63 -37.33
CA ASP A 216 -6.09 -16.52 -37.50
C ASP A 216 -5.67 -15.34 -38.40
N ASP A 217 -6.63 -14.54 -38.88
CA ASP A 217 -6.40 -13.30 -39.62
C ASP A 217 -6.26 -12.10 -38.65
N PRO A 218 -5.08 -11.47 -38.55
CA PRO A 218 -4.89 -10.28 -37.72
C PRO A 218 -5.80 -9.10 -38.10
N ASN A 219 -6.24 -9.00 -39.36
CA ASN A 219 -7.06 -7.88 -39.83
C ASN A 219 -8.53 -7.99 -39.36
N ALA A 220 -9.11 -9.19 -39.41
CA ALA A 220 -10.40 -9.48 -38.78
C ALA A 220 -10.35 -9.29 -37.25
N ALA A 221 -9.28 -9.76 -36.61
CA ALA A 221 -9.15 -9.73 -35.15
C ALA A 221 -8.89 -8.32 -34.58
N MET A 222 -8.28 -7.41 -35.34
CA MET A 222 -7.99 -6.03 -34.90
C MET A 222 -9.24 -5.23 -34.48
N GLN A 223 -10.40 -5.62 -35.02
CA GLN A 223 -11.70 -4.97 -34.78
C GLN A 223 -12.49 -5.62 -33.63
N GLY A 224 -12.08 -6.81 -33.17
CA GLY A 224 -12.72 -7.52 -32.07
C GLY A 224 -11.90 -7.51 -30.78
N ALA A 225 -12.37 -8.28 -29.80
CA ALA A 225 -11.83 -8.31 -28.45
C ALA A 225 -10.66 -9.29 -28.28
N LEU A 226 -9.66 -8.91 -27.47
CA LEU A 226 -8.56 -9.78 -27.07
C LEU A 226 -9.02 -10.87 -26.07
N LEU A 227 -8.35 -12.02 -26.08
CA LEU A 227 -8.57 -13.12 -25.14
C LEU A 227 -7.55 -13.10 -24.00
N GLY A 228 -7.95 -13.59 -22.82
CA GLY A 228 -7.12 -13.64 -21.60
C GLY A 228 -6.09 -14.78 -21.59
N ILE A 229 -4.96 -14.60 -20.89
CA ILE A 229 -3.99 -15.67 -20.66
C ILE A 229 -4.59 -16.82 -19.85
N GLY A 230 -4.62 -18.03 -20.41
CA GLY A 230 -5.26 -19.17 -19.75
C GLY A 230 -6.76 -18.93 -19.51
N ASP A 231 -7.41 -18.37 -20.52
CA ASP A 231 -8.86 -18.27 -20.62
C ASP A 231 -9.47 -17.41 -19.50
N TYR A 232 -10.47 -17.94 -18.79
CA TYR A 232 -11.12 -17.32 -17.63
C TYR A 232 -10.15 -16.88 -16.52
N LYS A 233 -8.93 -17.42 -16.46
CA LYS A 233 -7.93 -17.02 -15.45
C LYS A 233 -7.33 -15.65 -15.74
N GLY A 234 -6.96 -15.39 -17.00
CA GLY A 234 -6.46 -14.10 -17.45
C GLY A 234 -7.51 -13.01 -17.31
N TYR A 235 -8.75 -13.32 -17.71
CA TYR A 235 -9.91 -12.46 -17.45
C TYR A 235 -10.12 -12.18 -15.96
N GLY A 236 -10.11 -13.21 -15.10
CA GLY A 236 -10.29 -13.04 -13.66
C GLY A 236 -9.20 -12.18 -13.01
N LEU A 237 -7.94 -12.33 -13.45
CA LEU A 237 -6.84 -11.47 -13.03
C LEU A 237 -7.03 -10.03 -13.53
N ALA A 238 -7.47 -9.83 -14.78
CA ALA A 238 -7.68 -8.50 -15.35
C ALA A 238 -8.81 -7.76 -14.61
N PHE A 239 -9.94 -8.43 -14.35
CA PHE A 239 -11.03 -7.91 -13.54
C PHE A 239 -10.55 -7.52 -12.13
N MET A 240 -9.79 -8.39 -11.45
CA MET A 240 -9.23 -8.06 -10.13
C MET A 240 -8.17 -6.95 -10.18
N THR A 241 -7.55 -6.70 -11.33
CA THR A 241 -6.63 -5.57 -11.51
C THR A 241 -7.39 -4.25 -11.46
N ASP A 242 -8.52 -4.13 -12.17
CA ASP A 242 -9.42 -2.97 -12.08
C ASP A 242 -9.92 -2.74 -10.64
N VAL A 243 -10.18 -3.82 -9.89
CA VAL A 243 -10.53 -3.71 -8.46
C VAL A 243 -9.37 -3.15 -7.63
N LEU A 244 -8.15 -3.63 -7.86
CA LEU A 244 -6.93 -3.25 -7.12
C LEU A 244 -6.28 -1.94 -7.60
N THR A 245 -6.81 -1.32 -8.66
CA THR A 245 -6.40 -0.01 -9.15
C THR A 245 -7.57 0.98 -9.10
N GLY A 246 -8.44 1.00 -10.10
CA GLY A 246 -9.51 1.99 -10.27
C GLY A 246 -10.53 2.00 -9.12
N VAL A 247 -11.14 0.84 -8.84
CA VAL A 247 -12.23 0.75 -7.85
C VAL A 247 -11.76 1.15 -6.45
N ILE A 248 -10.63 0.61 -5.98
CA ILE A 248 -10.11 0.91 -4.64
C ILE A 248 -9.60 2.35 -4.50
N ALA A 249 -9.12 2.97 -5.58
CA ALA A 249 -8.65 4.36 -5.57
C ALA A 249 -9.77 5.41 -5.70
N GLY A 250 -10.98 4.98 -6.11
CA GLY A 250 -12.03 5.88 -6.59
C GLY A 250 -11.64 6.57 -7.90
N GLY A 251 -10.90 5.88 -8.77
CA GLY A 251 -10.64 6.26 -10.16
C GLY A 251 -11.52 5.49 -11.15
N ALA A 252 -11.28 5.64 -12.45
CA ALA A 252 -12.02 4.90 -13.47
C ALA A 252 -11.62 3.42 -13.54
N PHE A 253 -12.56 2.57 -13.96
CA PHE A 253 -12.38 1.13 -14.13
C PHE A 253 -13.25 0.56 -15.27
N GLY A 254 -12.88 -0.60 -15.80
CA GLY A 254 -13.63 -1.33 -16.83
C GLY A 254 -13.79 -0.52 -18.13
N LEU A 255 -15.02 -0.12 -18.46
CA LEU A 255 -15.35 0.65 -19.68
C LEU A 255 -14.95 2.13 -19.62
N VAL A 256 -14.58 2.65 -18.45
CA VAL A 256 -14.45 4.11 -18.20
C VAL A 256 -13.05 4.69 -18.53
N PRO A 257 -11.90 4.01 -18.29
CA PRO A 257 -10.60 4.55 -18.65
C PRO A 257 -10.51 4.90 -20.14
N TYR A 258 -9.92 6.04 -20.46
CA TYR A 258 -9.87 6.65 -21.81
C TYR A 258 -11.22 7.08 -22.43
N SER A 259 -12.38 6.81 -21.84
CA SER A 259 -13.70 7.21 -22.38
C SER A 259 -13.85 8.73 -22.56
N ASN A 260 -13.14 9.53 -21.75
CA ASN A 260 -12.99 10.96 -21.93
C ASN A 260 -11.55 11.27 -22.39
N PRO A 261 -11.33 11.72 -23.64
CA PRO A 261 -9.99 12.05 -24.12
C PRO A 261 -9.26 13.10 -23.27
N ALA A 262 -9.98 14.05 -22.65
CA ALA A 262 -9.42 15.10 -21.80
C ALA A 262 -9.09 14.64 -20.37
N ARG A 263 -9.50 13.42 -19.98
CA ARG A 263 -9.19 12.81 -18.67
C ARG A 263 -9.16 11.29 -18.82
N GLN A 264 -7.96 10.72 -19.00
CA GLN A 264 -7.79 9.28 -19.26
C GLN A 264 -8.14 8.42 -18.05
N ASP A 265 -7.99 8.97 -16.84
CA ASP A 265 -8.38 8.41 -15.54
C ASP A 265 -7.85 6.99 -15.24
N VAL A 266 -6.65 6.70 -15.75
CA VAL A 266 -5.98 5.43 -15.52
C VAL A 266 -5.49 5.36 -14.08
N SER A 267 -5.56 4.17 -13.48
CA SER A 267 -5.14 3.94 -12.10
C SER A 267 -4.07 2.85 -12.01
N HIS A 268 -3.12 3.04 -11.08
CA HIS A 268 -1.93 2.21 -10.91
C HIS A 268 -1.81 1.75 -9.46
N SER A 269 -1.25 0.56 -9.23
CA SER A 269 -0.85 0.08 -7.90
C SER A 269 0.63 -0.28 -7.91
N LEU A 270 1.40 0.35 -7.04
CA LEU A 270 2.85 0.21 -6.94
C LEU A 270 3.17 -0.29 -5.53
N THR A 271 3.77 -1.47 -5.41
CA THR A 271 4.12 -2.08 -4.12
C THR A 271 5.61 -2.43 -4.08
N ALA A 272 6.25 -2.12 -2.96
CA ALA A 272 7.58 -2.58 -2.63
C ALA A 272 7.53 -3.39 -1.32
N ILE A 273 8.20 -4.54 -1.29
CA ILE A 273 8.36 -5.40 -0.10
C ILE A 273 9.84 -5.45 0.24
N ASP A 274 10.23 -4.99 1.42
CA ASP A 274 11.63 -4.97 1.82
C ASP A 274 12.11 -6.36 2.22
N ILE A 275 13.11 -6.87 1.49
CA ILE A 275 13.63 -8.23 1.69
C ILE A 275 14.35 -8.33 3.04
N GLU A 276 15.05 -7.28 3.46
CA GLU A 276 15.83 -7.26 4.70
C GLU A 276 14.98 -7.37 5.97
N TRP A 277 13.67 -7.11 5.86
CA TRP A 277 12.71 -7.37 6.93
C TRP A 277 12.52 -8.88 7.21
N PHE A 278 12.72 -9.72 6.20
CA PHE A 278 12.55 -11.18 6.28
C PHE A 278 13.88 -11.94 6.39
N MET A 279 14.90 -11.53 5.62
CA MET A 279 16.25 -12.13 5.63
C MET A 279 17.28 -11.21 4.99
N PRO A 280 18.59 -11.35 5.28
CA PRO A 280 19.63 -10.56 4.63
C PRO A 280 19.57 -10.66 3.09
N LEU A 281 19.70 -9.52 2.40
CA LEU A 281 19.57 -9.44 0.95
C LEU A 281 20.56 -10.36 0.19
N ALA A 282 21.76 -10.57 0.74
CA ALA A 282 22.74 -11.52 0.19
C ALA A 282 22.19 -12.96 0.18
N THR A 283 21.69 -13.43 1.33
CA THR A 283 21.09 -14.77 1.48
C THR A 283 19.85 -14.93 0.60
N PHE A 284 19.03 -13.89 0.42
CA PHE A 284 17.92 -13.92 -0.54
C PHE A 284 18.42 -14.14 -1.99
N ARG A 285 19.44 -13.39 -2.42
CA ARG A 285 20.02 -13.51 -3.77
C ARG A 285 20.64 -14.88 -4.01
N GLU A 286 21.32 -15.47 -3.02
CA GLU A 286 21.85 -16.83 -3.07
C GLU A 286 20.72 -17.86 -3.28
N ARG A 287 19.67 -17.80 -2.46
CA ARG A 287 18.50 -18.70 -2.56
C ARG A 287 17.74 -18.55 -3.89
N MET A 288 17.70 -17.35 -4.46
CA MET A 288 17.16 -17.14 -5.81
C MET A 288 18.02 -17.80 -6.89
N GLY A 289 19.34 -17.84 -6.71
CA GLY A 289 20.27 -18.60 -7.56
C GLY A 289 20.07 -20.10 -7.46
N GLU A 290 19.97 -20.64 -6.24
CA GLU A 290 19.65 -22.06 -5.99
C GLU A 290 18.34 -22.44 -6.67
N PHE A 291 17.27 -21.65 -6.49
CA PHE A 291 15.97 -21.89 -7.12
C PHE A 291 16.06 -21.84 -8.65
N ALA A 292 16.77 -20.87 -9.21
CA ALA A 292 17.01 -20.81 -10.65
C ALA A 292 17.77 -22.06 -11.16
N GLN A 293 18.77 -22.55 -10.44
CA GLN A 293 19.48 -23.79 -10.78
C GLN A 293 18.56 -25.02 -10.70
N MET A 294 17.67 -25.11 -9.71
CA MET A 294 16.65 -26.16 -9.63
C MET A 294 15.74 -26.17 -10.87
N VAL A 295 15.33 -24.99 -11.34
CA VAL A 295 14.51 -24.82 -12.56
C VAL A 295 15.31 -25.17 -13.83
N LYS A 296 16.49 -24.60 -14.03
CA LYS A 296 17.30 -24.81 -15.25
C LYS A 296 17.88 -26.23 -15.37
N SER A 297 17.99 -26.97 -14.27
CA SER A 297 18.41 -28.39 -14.27
C SER A 297 17.29 -29.38 -14.60
N ARG A 298 16.05 -28.93 -14.86
CA ARG A 298 14.97 -29.83 -15.30
C ARG A 298 15.18 -30.24 -16.76
N LYS A 299 14.81 -31.48 -17.11
CA LYS A 299 14.84 -31.98 -18.49
C LYS A 299 13.92 -31.13 -19.37
N THR A 300 14.42 -30.67 -20.51
CA THR A 300 13.62 -29.94 -21.50
C THR A 300 12.57 -30.84 -22.17
N ARG A 301 11.51 -30.22 -22.69
CA ARG A 301 10.52 -30.90 -23.55
C ARG A 301 11.12 -31.07 -24.97
N PRO A 302 10.63 -32.02 -25.78
CA PRO A 302 11.03 -32.12 -27.20
C PRO A 302 10.90 -30.77 -27.91
N GLY A 303 11.91 -30.41 -28.71
CA GLY A 303 11.96 -29.12 -29.43
C GLY A 303 12.37 -27.90 -28.57
N VAL A 304 12.52 -28.03 -27.25
CA VAL A 304 12.95 -26.93 -26.37
C VAL A 304 14.45 -27.05 -26.08
N ALA A 305 15.23 -26.06 -26.50
CA ALA A 305 16.68 -26.04 -26.33
C ALA A 305 17.12 -25.79 -24.87
N GLU A 306 16.46 -24.87 -24.17
CA GLU A 306 16.76 -24.53 -22.77
C GLU A 306 15.52 -24.04 -22.01
N ILE A 307 15.60 -24.03 -20.68
CA ILE A 307 14.61 -23.40 -19.80
C ILE A 307 15.15 -22.04 -19.38
N LEU A 308 14.37 -20.98 -19.61
CA LEU A 308 14.73 -19.61 -19.24
C LEU A 308 14.11 -19.20 -17.90
N ILE A 309 14.84 -18.40 -17.13
CA ILE A 309 14.30 -17.70 -15.94
C ILE A 309 13.53 -16.45 -16.41
N PRO A 310 12.41 -16.05 -15.76
CA PRO A 310 11.72 -14.81 -16.09
C PRO A 310 12.68 -13.60 -16.09
N GLY A 311 12.70 -12.85 -17.20
CA GLY A 311 13.63 -11.72 -17.41
C GLY A 311 14.99 -12.08 -18.02
N GLU A 312 15.34 -13.38 -18.16
CA GLU A 312 16.62 -13.80 -18.76
C GLU A 312 16.71 -13.45 -20.25
N LEU A 313 15.59 -13.57 -20.98
CA LEU A 313 15.53 -13.22 -22.41
C LEU A 313 15.74 -11.71 -22.62
N GLU A 314 15.13 -10.90 -21.76
CA GLU A 314 15.26 -9.45 -21.72
C GLU A 314 16.68 -9.04 -21.31
N ALA A 315 17.29 -9.73 -20.34
CA ALA A 315 18.68 -9.49 -19.94
C ALA A 315 19.67 -9.72 -21.09
N ARG A 316 19.53 -10.83 -21.84
CA ARG A 316 20.34 -11.11 -23.04
C ARG A 316 20.15 -10.05 -24.13
N ARG A 317 18.93 -9.52 -24.30
CA ARG A 317 18.66 -8.40 -25.25
C ARG A 317 19.29 -7.09 -24.77
N VAL A 318 19.18 -6.77 -23.49
CA VAL A 318 19.79 -5.57 -22.88
C VAL A 318 21.30 -5.61 -23.08
N GLU A 319 21.96 -6.74 -22.80
CA GLU A 319 23.40 -6.89 -23.01
C GLU A 319 23.78 -6.66 -24.48
N ARG A 320 23.09 -7.34 -25.41
CA ARG A 320 23.37 -7.23 -26.85
C ARG A 320 23.13 -5.81 -27.38
N LYS A 321 21.98 -5.20 -27.08
CA LYS A 321 21.63 -3.84 -27.53
C LYS A 321 22.50 -2.76 -26.87
N SER A 322 22.96 -2.97 -25.63
CA SER A 322 23.90 -2.04 -24.98
C SER A 322 25.31 -2.11 -25.59
N LYS A 323 25.74 -3.27 -26.09
CA LYS A 323 27.05 -3.46 -26.72
C LYS A 323 27.09 -3.05 -28.20
N ASN A 324 26.03 -3.33 -28.96
CA ASN A 324 26.02 -3.21 -30.42
C ASN A 324 25.22 -2.01 -30.94
N GLY A 325 24.62 -1.22 -30.05
CA GLY A 325 23.65 -0.18 -30.39
C GLY A 325 22.20 -0.65 -30.28
N VAL A 326 21.31 0.33 -30.18
CA VAL A 326 19.87 0.16 -30.10
C VAL A 326 19.30 0.09 -31.52
N PRO A 327 18.78 -1.08 -31.97
CA PRO A 327 18.24 -1.21 -33.32
C PRO A 327 16.86 -0.54 -33.39
N LEU A 328 16.75 0.52 -34.18
CA LEU A 328 15.48 1.19 -34.48
C LEU A 328 14.98 0.78 -35.87
N VAL A 329 13.67 0.59 -36.01
CA VAL A 329 13.04 0.45 -37.34
C VAL A 329 13.22 1.76 -38.11
N GLU A 330 13.51 1.69 -39.41
CA GLU A 330 13.83 2.88 -40.22
C GLU A 330 12.74 3.97 -40.20
N GLU A 331 11.47 3.57 -40.12
CA GLU A 331 10.30 4.46 -39.92
C GLU A 331 10.42 5.28 -38.61
N VAL A 332 10.85 4.64 -37.53
CA VAL A 332 11.04 5.29 -36.22
C VAL A 332 12.25 6.23 -36.26
N LEU A 333 13.36 5.83 -36.89
CA LEU A 333 14.52 6.71 -37.05
C LEU A 333 14.15 7.96 -37.87
N THR A 334 13.45 7.78 -38.99
CA THR A 334 12.94 8.87 -39.83
C THR A 334 12.04 9.82 -39.03
N ASP A 335 11.13 9.28 -38.22
CA ASP A 335 10.23 10.07 -37.39
C ASP A 335 10.97 10.86 -36.28
N LEU A 336 11.98 10.27 -35.64
CA LEU A 336 12.82 10.96 -34.66
C LEU A 336 13.67 12.07 -35.31
N LEU A 337 14.17 11.86 -36.54
CA LEU A 337 14.87 12.90 -37.30
C LEU A 337 13.95 14.06 -37.69
N ALA A 338 12.71 13.79 -38.10
CA ALA A 338 11.71 14.83 -38.33
C ALA A 338 11.39 15.62 -37.04
N LEU A 339 11.20 14.89 -35.93
CA LEU A 339 10.98 15.47 -34.60
C LEU A 339 12.14 16.36 -34.13
N ARG A 340 13.38 16.03 -34.52
CA ARG A 340 14.58 16.86 -34.24
C ARG A 340 14.43 18.26 -34.82
N GLU A 341 14.05 18.35 -36.09
CA GLU A 341 13.90 19.60 -36.83
C GLU A 341 12.70 20.42 -36.33
N GLU A 342 11.55 19.77 -36.14
CA GLU A 342 10.33 20.39 -35.61
C GLU A 342 10.56 21.08 -34.26
N LEU A 343 11.25 20.39 -33.35
CA LEU A 343 11.45 20.85 -31.98
C LEU A 343 12.77 21.61 -31.78
N LYS A 344 13.63 21.66 -32.81
CA LYS A 344 15.00 22.21 -32.77
C LYS A 344 15.85 21.57 -31.66
N ILE A 345 15.85 20.24 -31.60
CA ILE A 345 16.64 19.45 -30.64
C ILE A 345 18.13 19.52 -31.02
N THR A 346 18.96 19.88 -30.04
CA THR A 346 20.41 20.04 -30.22
C THR A 346 21.15 18.70 -30.20
N SER A 347 20.69 17.76 -29.37
CA SER A 347 21.23 16.40 -29.26
C SER A 347 21.16 15.66 -30.60
N GLU A 348 22.27 15.09 -31.03
CA GLU A 348 22.34 14.28 -32.26
C GLU A 348 21.96 12.82 -32.00
N LEU A 349 21.58 12.08 -33.05
CA LEU A 349 21.46 10.62 -33.01
C LEU A 349 22.70 10.02 -33.69
N GLU A 350 23.57 9.40 -32.91
CA GLU A 350 24.79 8.75 -33.39
C GLU A 350 24.42 7.38 -34.01
N ILE A 351 24.41 7.32 -35.34
CA ILE A 351 24.16 6.08 -36.09
C ILE A 351 25.42 5.21 -36.08
N LEU A 352 25.30 3.99 -35.58
CA LEU A 352 26.39 3.03 -35.51
C LEU A 352 26.41 2.16 -36.76
N VAL A 353 27.39 2.42 -37.64
CA VAL A 353 27.69 1.56 -38.78
C VAL A 353 28.32 0.26 -38.25
N LEU A 354 27.56 -0.83 -38.27
CA LEU A 354 28.14 -2.15 -38.06
C LEU A 354 29.10 -2.46 -39.21
N ILE A 355 30.40 -2.46 -38.91
CA ILE A 355 31.39 -3.09 -39.80
C ILE A 355 31.10 -4.59 -39.75
N GLU A 356 30.42 -5.10 -40.78
CA GLU A 356 30.28 -6.55 -41.00
C GLU A 356 31.67 -7.16 -41.17
N THR A 357 32.24 -7.65 -40.07
CA THR A 357 33.38 -8.56 -40.14
C THR A 357 32.79 -9.91 -40.57
N PRO A 358 33.08 -10.42 -41.79
CA PRO A 358 32.35 -11.55 -42.33
C PRO A 358 32.44 -12.77 -41.41
N LEU A 359 31.28 -13.31 -41.05
CA LEU A 359 31.12 -14.33 -40.00
C LEU A 359 31.55 -15.74 -40.46
N SER A 360 32.66 -15.85 -41.18
CA SER A 360 33.16 -17.08 -41.83
C SER A 360 34.44 -17.64 -41.19
N ARG A 361 34.88 -17.12 -40.03
CA ARG A 361 36.14 -17.54 -39.36
C ARG A 361 36.07 -17.87 -37.86
N LEU A 362 34.89 -17.88 -37.23
CA LEU A 362 34.76 -18.11 -35.77
C LEU A 362 33.83 -19.26 -35.35
N LEU A 363 33.63 -20.26 -36.23
CA LEU A 363 32.96 -21.53 -35.87
C LEU A 363 33.72 -22.75 -36.43
N ASN A 364 34.90 -23.05 -35.85
CA ASN A 364 35.37 -24.44 -35.82
C ASN A 364 36.41 -24.75 -34.72
N PRO A 365 35.96 -25.05 -33.48
CA PRO A 365 36.81 -25.64 -32.43
C PRO A 365 36.50 -27.13 -32.20
N SER A 366 36.26 -27.93 -33.26
CA SER A 366 36.17 -29.38 -33.14
C SER A 366 36.66 -30.11 -34.39
N GLY A 367 37.97 -30.34 -34.47
CA GLY A 367 38.55 -31.15 -35.54
C GLY A 367 38.16 -32.62 -35.39
N ARG A 368 37.42 -33.15 -36.37
CA ARG A 368 37.47 -34.55 -36.86
C ARG A 368 36.94 -34.61 -38.30
N PRO A 369 37.49 -35.46 -39.20
CA PRO A 369 37.16 -35.40 -40.61
C PRO A 369 35.84 -36.10 -40.95
N ASN A 370 35.19 -35.65 -42.02
CA ASN A 370 34.11 -36.39 -42.68
C ASN A 370 34.65 -37.72 -43.24
N THR A 371 33.92 -38.81 -43.01
CA THR A 371 34.06 -40.05 -43.78
C THR A 371 32.76 -40.36 -44.49
N GLU A 372 32.79 -40.32 -45.82
CA GLU A 372 31.72 -40.80 -46.69
C GLU A 372 31.60 -42.33 -46.60
N ALA A 373 30.38 -42.88 -46.64
CA ALA A 373 30.12 -44.18 -47.30
C ALA A 373 28.62 -44.49 -47.46
N ARG A 374 28.19 -44.49 -48.73
CA ARG A 374 27.38 -45.52 -49.42
C ARG A 374 26.06 -46.07 -48.85
N THR A 375 25.06 -45.92 -49.71
CA THR A 375 23.92 -46.82 -49.95
C THR A 375 24.21 -48.33 -49.90
N THR A 376 23.29 -49.09 -49.29
CA THR A 376 22.81 -50.40 -49.75
C THR A 376 21.32 -50.56 -49.41
N ALA A 377 20.60 -51.35 -50.20
CA ALA A 377 19.14 -51.47 -50.15
C ALA A 377 18.66 -52.79 -49.50
N GLU A 378 17.33 -52.93 -49.49
CA GLU A 378 16.57 -54.19 -49.56
C GLU A 378 16.25 -55.03 -48.30
N ASN A 379 14.93 -55.11 -48.05
CA ASN A 379 14.09 -56.33 -48.01
C ASN A 379 13.38 -56.79 -46.72
N SER A 380 12.06 -56.98 -46.94
CA SER A 380 11.14 -58.01 -46.43
C SER A 380 10.35 -57.81 -45.12
N ALA A 381 9.03 -57.59 -45.32
CA ALA A 381 7.85 -58.29 -44.75
C ALA A 381 7.97 -58.95 -43.36
N SER A 382 6.98 -58.87 -42.45
CA SER A 382 5.57 -59.23 -42.70
C SER A 382 4.64 -58.89 -41.51
N THR A 383 3.36 -58.63 -41.83
CA THR A 383 2.11 -58.83 -41.04
C THR A 383 2.17 -59.29 -39.56
N GLN A 384 1.43 -58.59 -38.68
CA GLN A 384 0.19 -59.15 -38.07
C GLN A 384 -0.68 -58.08 -37.36
N ASP A 385 -2.00 -58.28 -37.43
CA ASP A 385 -3.06 -57.44 -36.85
C ASP A 385 -3.40 -57.78 -35.38
N ASN A 386 -4.31 -56.97 -34.81
CA ASN A 386 -5.10 -57.16 -33.58
C ASN A 386 -4.39 -56.84 -32.24
N HIS A 387 -4.93 -55.98 -31.36
CA HIS A 387 -6.35 -55.81 -31.04
C HIS A 387 -6.78 -54.37 -30.73
N ALA A 388 -8.08 -54.13 -30.88
CA ALA A 388 -8.78 -52.91 -30.52
C ALA A 388 -8.78 -52.63 -28.99
N ASN A 389 -8.94 -51.35 -28.63
CA ASN A 389 -10.21 -50.93 -28.03
C ASN A 389 -10.44 -49.42 -28.15
N THR A 390 -11.51 -49.09 -28.86
CA THR A 390 -12.13 -47.77 -28.94
C THR A 390 -12.72 -47.35 -27.59
N TRP A 391 -12.51 -46.11 -27.17
CA TRP A 391 -13.39 -45.45 -26.21
C TRP A 391 -14.24 -44.42 -26.94
N GLY A 392 -15.49 -44.80 -27.20
CA GLY A 392 -16.50 -43.91 -27.72
C GLY A 392 -16.95 -42.89 -26.67
N VAL A 393 -17.38 -41.73 -27.14
CA VAL A 393 -18.16 -40.77 -26.36
C VAL A 393 -19.52 -41.40 -26.08
N ASP A 394 -20.03 -41.27 -24.85
CA ASP A 394 -21.48 -41.19 -24.70
C ASP A 394 -21.92 -40.27 -23.57
N CYS A 395 -23.10 -39.67 -23.76
CA CYS A 395 -23.62 -38.56 -22.99
C CYS A 395 -24.87 -38.99 -22.23
N HIS A 396 -24.87 -38.88 -20.90
CA HIS A 396 -26.10 -39.03 -20.12
C HIS A 396 -26.33 -37.88 -19.15
N ARG A 397 -27.34 -37.08 -19.48
CA ARG A 397 -28.13 -36.33 -18.50
C ARG A 397 -28.76 -37.31 -17.51
N GLU A 398 -28.78 -36.96 -16.23
CA GLU A 398 -29.95 -37.25 -15.41
C GLU A 398 -30.22 -36.20 -14.34
N LYS A 399 -31.50 -36.00 -14.05
CA LYS A 399 -32.00 -35.06 -13.05
C LYS A 399 -32.17 -35.79 -11.72
N LEU A 400 -31.70 -35.20 -10.63
CA LEU A 400 -32.27 -35.46 -9.30
C LEU A 400 -32.64 -34.15 -8.62
N LEU A 401 -33.90 -34.07 -8.22
CA LEU A 401 -34.52 -33.00 -7.43
C LEU A 401 -34.92 -33.56 -6.06
N SER A 402 -35.19 -32.66 -5.11
CA SER A 402 -35.73 -32.92 -3.76
C SER A 402 -34.69 -33.42 -2.71
N THR A 403 -34.71 -33.01 -1.43
CA THR A 403 -35.40 -31.90 -0.75
C THR A 403 -34.71 -31.59 0.60
N PHE A 404 -35.14 -30.50 1.27
CA PHE A 404 -34.74 -29.92 2.57
C PHE A 404 -33.71 -28.77 2.45
N SER A 405 -33.86 -27.60 3.08
CA SER A 405 -34.98 -26.92 3.76
C SER A 405 -34.43 -25.55 4.24
N ASN A 406 -35.06 -24.46 3.82
CA ASN A 406 -35.12 -23.15 4.48
C ASN A 406 -33.96 -22.67 5.39
N CYS A 407 -33.24 -21.64 4.91
CA CYS A 407 -33.23 -20.37 5.65
C CYS A 407 -33.15 -19.21 4.64
N ALA A 408 -34.04 -18.23 4.78
CA ALA A 408 -34.23 -17.17 3.79
C ALA A 408 -33.64 -15.84 4.26
N PHE A 409 -32.85 -15.18 3.41
CA PHE A 409 -32.77 -13.73 3.37
C PHE A 409 -32.63 -13.28 1.91
N ARG A 410 -33.71 -12.70 1.36
CA ARG A 410 -33.71 -11.91 0.13
C ARG A 410 -33.94 -10.46 0.50
N THR A 411 -33.09 -9.57 0.02
CA THR A 411 -33.48 -8.21 -0.33
C THR A 411 -32.99 -7.94 -1.76
N HIS A 412 -33.93 -7.79 -2.68
CA HIS A 412 -33.63 -7.39 -4.05
C HIS A 412 -33.58 -5.86 -4.13
N TRP A 413 -32.59 -5.34 -4.85
CA TRP A 413 -32.58 -3.98 -5.37
C TRP A 413 -33.07 -4.00 -6.82
N VAL A 414 -34.19 -3.33 -7.12
CA VAL A 414 -34.55 -2.85 -8.48
C VAL A 414 -35.33 -1.53 -8.33
N PRO A 415 -35.08 -0.47 -9.14
CA PRO A 415 -35.59 0.88 -8.87
C PRO A 415 -36.73 1.38 -9.79
N THR A 416 -37.58 2.26 -9.25
CA THR A 416 -38.48 3.23 -9.93
C THR A 416 -38.92 4.32 -8.92
N GLN A 417 -39.17 5.60 -9.21
CA GLN A 417 -38.92 6.46 -10.38
C GLN A 417 -39.05 7.96 -9.95
N CYS A 418 -38.60 8.92 -10.79
CA CYS A 418 -39.02 10.33 -10.75
C CYS A 418 -40.54 10.48 -11.03
N LYS A 419 -41.30 11.56 -10.74
CA LYS A 419 -41.09 12.97 -10.31
C LYS A 419 -42.49 13.54 -10.00
N VAL A 420 -42.72 14.38 -8.98
CA VAL A 420 -43.91 15.27 -8.90
C VAL A 420 -43.57 16.62 -8.24
N LEU A 421 -44.08 17.70 -8.83
CA LEU A 421 -44.09 19.08 -8.28
C LEU A 421 -45.22 19.25 -7.24
N LEU A 422 -44.99 20.03 -6.19
CA LEU A 422 -46.09 20.62 -5.42
C LEU A 422 -46.10 22.14 -5.57
N LYS A 423 -47.30 22.66 -5.87
CA LYS A 423 -47.68 24.07 -5.75
C LYS A 423 -47.94 24.42 -4.27
N ASP A 424 -48.02 25.71 -4.00
CA ASP A 424 -48.71 26.30 -2.84
C ASP A 424 -48.01 26.13 -1.48
N GLY A 425 -46.81 26.69 -1.39
CA GLY A 425 -46.52 27.78 -0.45
C GLY A 425 -46.61 27.54 1.06
N LEU A 426 -45.46 27.25 1.69
CA LEU A 426 -45.02 27.89 2.93
C LEU A 426 -43.49 27.72 3.07
N MET A 427 -42.78 28.82 3.39
CA MET A 427 -41.32 28.82 3.55
C MET A 427 -40.90 28.34 4.94
N THR A 428 -39.71 27.72 5.03
CA THR A 428 -38.71 28.12 6.04
C THR A 428 -37.29 27.74 5.61
N GLN A 429 -36.30 28.29 6.31
CA GLN A 429 -34.89 28.42 5.88
C GLN A 429 -34.08 27.11 5.80
N ILE A 430 -32.96 27.22 5.08
CA ILE A 430 -31.89 26.22 4.95
C ILE A 430 -31.21 25.99 6.29
N ASP A 431 -30.92 24.73 6.62
CA ASP A 431 -29.71 24.32 7.33
C ASP A 431 -29.19 22.97 6.79
N LEU A 432 -27.93 22.96 6.37
CA LEU A 432 -27.06 21.78 6.37
C LEU A 432 -26.17 21.95 7.62
N PRO A 433 -25.85 20.91 8.43
CA PRO A 433 -25.38 19.62 7.92
C PRO A 433 -25.74 18.38 8.78
N THR A 434 -25.32 17.18 8.36
CA THR A 434 -24.42 16.34 9.18
C THR A 434 -23.82 15.18 8.38
N GLU A 435 -22.49 15.10 8.36
CA GLU A 435 -21.81 13.81 8.18
C GLU A 435 -22.17 12.86 9.33
N GLN A 436 -22.05 11.54 9.13
CA GLN A 436 -21.60 10.69 10.24
C GLN A 436 -20.92 9.40 9.82
N PHE A 437 -19.65 9.31 10.24
CA PHE A 437 -18.74 8.17 10.11
C PHE A 437 -18.96 7.17 11.28
N ARG A 438 -18.79 5.86 11.05
CA ARG A 438 -18.62 4.83 12.10
C ARG A 438 -17.83 3.64 11.55
N MET A 439 -16.89 2.99 12.23
CA MET A 439 -16.03 3.36 13.38
C MET A 439 -14.82 2.37 13.33
N PRO A 440 -13.56 2.80 13.51
CA PRO A 440 -12.41 1.88 13.48
C PRO A 440 -12.27 1.06 14.77
N GLN A 441 -12.06 -0.26 14.67
CA GLN A 441 -11.78 -1.14 15.81
C GLN A 441 -10.36 -1.73 15.74
N ARG A 442 -9.43 -1.11 16.48
CA ARG A 442 -8.14 -1.72 16.90
C ARG A 442 -7.44 -1.00 18.08
N LEU A 443 -7.84 0.23 18.42
CA LEU A 443 -7.29 1.01 19.54
C LEU A 443 -7.51 0.38 20.92
N ALA A 444 -8.73 -0.10 21.21
CA ALA A 444 -9.13 -0.56 22.54
C ALA A 444 -8.21 -1.63 23.16
N LEU A 445 -7.67 -2.56 22.36
CA LEU A 445 -6.74 -3.58 22.88
C LEU A 445 -5.36 -2.98 23.21
N ALA A 446 -4.85 -2.06 22.40
CA ALA A 446 -3.56 -1.40 22.68
C ALA A 446 -3.65 -0.49 23.91
N GLU A 447 -4.77 0.20 24.10
CA GLU A 447 -5.06 0.99 25.30
C GLU A 447 -5.17 0.10 26.55
N THR A 448 -5.94 -0.99 26.48
CA THR A 448 -6.06 -1.97 27.58
C THR A 448 -4.71 -2.59 27.96
N VAL A 449 -3.85 -2.89 26.98
CA VAL A 449 -2.49 -3.38 27.22
C VAL A 449 -1.59 -2.29 27.81
N ALA A 450 -1.73 -1.03 27.40
CA ALA A 450 -1.01 0.10 28.02
C ALA A 450 -1.42 0.32 29.48
N ASP A 451 -2.72 0.20 29.80
CA ASP A 451 -3.23 0.25 31.17
C ASP A 451 -2.72 -0.91 32.02
N SER A 452 -2.66 -2.12 31.45
CA SER A 452 -2.12 -3.30 32.12
C SER A 452 -0.63 -3.13 32.46
N ILE A 453 0.16 -2.57 31.54
CA ILE A 453 1.60 -2.26 31.77
C ILE A 453 1.75 -1.15 32.81
N ALA A 454 0.95 -0.08 32.74
CA ALA A 454 0.99 1.00 33.73
C ALA A 454 0.61 0.50 35.13
N SER A 455 -0.41 -0.37 35.23
CA SER A 455 -0.79 -1.04 36.48
C SER A 455 0.33 -1.93 37.03
N ALA A 456 1.03 -2.69 36.17
CA ALA A 456 2.18 -3.50 36.57
C ALA A 456 3.35 -2.65 37.11
N ILE A 457 3.60 -1.46 36.53
CA ILE A 457 4.58 -0.49 37.05
C ILE A 457 4.13 0.01 38.44
N SER A 458 2.88 0.49 38.58
CA SER A 458 2.35 0.98 39.86
C SER A 458 2.34 -0.08 40.97
N ALA A 459 2.09 -1.35 40.61
CA ALA A 459 2.12 -2.47 41.55
C ALA A 459 3.55 -2.97 41.86
N GLY A 460 4.60 -2.36 41.29
CA GLY A 460 5.99 -2.73 41.52
C GLY A 460 6.46 -4.01 40.79
N HIS A 461 5.64 -4.58 39.91
CA HIS A 461 6.03 -5.73 39.07
C HIS A 461 7.00 -5.35 37.94
N LEU A 462 7.08 -4.05 37.61
CA LEU A 462 8.06 -3.47 36.69
C LEU A 462 8.75 -2.28 37.37
N SER A 463 10.05 -2.39 37.60
CA SER A 463 10.82 -1.43 38.41
C SER A 463 11.28 -0.20 37.61
N PRO A 464 11.37 1.00 38.24
CA PRO A 464 11.91 2.19 37.58
C PRO A 464 13.34 1.99 37.04
N GLY A 465 13.53 2.19 35.73
CA GLY A 465 14.80 1.94 35.01
C GLY A 465 14.96 0.51 34.45
N GLU A 466 14.08 -0.43 34.80
CA GLU A 466 14.06 -1.79 34.27
C GLU A 466 13.91 -1.80 32.74
N LYS A 467 14.59 -2.72 32.06
CA LYS A 467 14.53 -2.86 30.60
C LYS A 467 13.41 -3.80 30.19
N ILE A 468 12.48 -3.28 29.39
CA ILE A 468 11.29 -3.99 28.91
C ILE A 468 11.46 -4.33 27.42
N THR A 469 11.00 -5.52 27.01
CA THR A 469 10.93 -5.94 25.61
C THR A 469 9.49 -6.24 25.20
N ASP A 470 9.16 -6.08 23.92
CA ASP A 470 7.83 -6.40 23.40
C ASP A 470 7.57 -7.92 23.39
N SER A 471 8.60 -8.75 23.26
CA SER A 471 8.52 -10.19 23.49
C SER A 471 8.14 -10.55 24.92
N SER A 472 8.87 -10.05 25.93
CA SER A 472 8.64 -10.46 27.33
C SER A 472 7.26 -10.03 27.84
N LEU A 473 6.78 -8.85 27.44
CA LEU A 473 5.42 -8.40 27.77
C LEU A 473 4.32 -9.14 27.01
N ALA A 474 4.54 -9.52 25.75
CA ALA A 474 3.56 -10.28 24.98
C ALA A 474 3.34 -11.67 25.58
N ASP A 475 4.43 -12.33 25.94
CA ASP A 475 4.42 -13.66 26.55
C ASP A 475 3.80 -13.60 27.97
N LEU A 476 4.06 -12.53 28.74
CA LEU A 476 3.46 -12.31 30.08
C LEU A 476 1.96 -11.98 30.04
N LEU A 477 1.52 -11.15 29.09
CA LEU A 477 0.14 -10.66 28.99
C LEU A 477 -0.77 -11.55 28.13
N GLY A 478 -0.22 -12.57 27.46
CA GLY A 478 -0.99 -13.48 26.59
C GLY A 478 -1.55 -12.82 25.32
N VAL A 479 -0.94 -11.72 24.85
CA VAL A 479 -1.39 -10.93 23.69
C VAL A 479 -0.34 -10.90 22.59
N SER A 480 -0.73 -10.47 21.38
CA SER A 480 0.24 -10.36 20.28
C SER A 480 1.31 -9.29 20.55
N ARG A 481 2.55 -9.55 20.10
CA ARG A 481 3.67 -8.58 20.15
C ARG A 481 3.33 -7.24 19.46
N VAL A 482 2.42 -7.26 18.49
CA VAL A 482 1.90 -6.04 17.84
C VAL A 482 1.09 -5.19 18.82
N ALA A 483 0.16 -5.78 19.57
CA ALA A 483 -0.63 -5.05 20.57
C ALA A 483 0.26 -4.44 21.67
N VAL A 484 1.25 -5.20 22.14
CA VAL A 484 2.27 -4.70 23.10
C VAL A 484 3.09 -3.56 22.51
N ARG A 485 3.49 -3.64 21.24
CA ARG A 485 4.28 -2.59 20.59
C ARG A 485 3.50 -1.29 20.42
N GLU A 486 2.21 -1.37 20.07
CA GLU A 486 1.35 -0.17 20.03
C GLU A 486 1.10 0.40 21.43
N ALA A 487 0.89 -0.44 22.44
CA ALA A 487 0.80 -0.01 23.84
C ALA A 487 2.08 0.71 24.32
N LEU A 488 3.26 0.18 23.98
CA LEU A 488 4.55 0.80 24.30
C LEU A 488 4.78 2.12 23.55
N LYS A 489 4.17 2.34 22.38
CA LYS A 489 4.15 3.66 21.72
C LYS A 489 3.28 4.67 22.48
N ILE A 490 2.11 4.25 22.97
CA ILE A 490 1.23 5.10 23.80
C ILE A 490 1.99 5.54 25.07
N LEU A 491 2.62 4.58 25.77
CA LEU A 491 3.40 4.86 26.98
C LEU A 491 4.69 5.67 26.71
N LEU A 492 5.29 5.53 25.53
CA LEU A 492 6.44 6.35 25.10
C LEU A 492 6.02 7.79 24.80
N ALA A 493 4.90 7.99 24.09
CA ALA A 493 4.35 9.31 23.81
C ALA A 493 3.91 10.04 25.09
N GLN A 494 3.48 9.28 26.10
CA GLN A 494 3.17 9.79 27.44
C GLN A 494 4.43 10.07 28.28
N GLY A 495 5.58 9.45 28.00
CA GLY A 495 6.79 9.60 28.81
C GLY A 495 6.86 8.67 30.03
N ILE A 496 6.03 7.62 30.09
CA ILE A 496 6.05 6.58 31.13
C ILE A 496 7.16 5.56 30.87
N VAL A 497 7.47 5.31 29.60
CA VAL A 497 8.66 4.57 29.17
C VAL A 497 9.53 5.43 28.27
N ASN A 498 10.84 5.20 28.30
CA ASN A 498 11.79 5.76 27.33
C ASN A 498 12.42 4.64 26.50
N GLY A 499 13.08 5.00 25.39
CA GLY A 499 13.76 4.05 24.51
C GLY A 499 13.50 4.29 23.03
N LYS A 500 13.75 3.27 22.20
CA LYS A 500 13.46 3.28 20.77
C LYS A 500 12.88 1.92 20.35
N PRO A 501 11.96 1.88 19.36
CA PRO A 501 11.55 0.63 18.72
C PRO A 501 12.76 -0.24 18.36
N ASN A 502 12.64 -1.55 18.53
CA ASN A 502 13.67 -2.56 18.27
C ASN A 502 14.97 -2.47 19.09
N ARG A 503 15.14 -1.49 20.02
CA ARG A 503 16.27 -1.45 20.99
C ARG A 503 15.87 -1.79 22.43
N GLY A 504 14.57 -1.93 22.67
CA GLY A 504 13.96 -2.10 23.99
C GLY A 504 13.59 -0.77 24.63
N TYR A 505 12.66 -0.84 25.57
CA TYR A 505 12.15 0.29 26.35
C TYR A 505 12.69 0.20 27.78
N ARG A 506 12.57 1.29 28.56
CA ARG A 506 12.77 1.27 30.02
C ARG A 506 11.68 2.04 30.72
N VAL A 507 11.28 1.60 31.92
CA VAL A 507 10.41 2.39 32.81
C VAL A 507 11.12 3.69 33.17
N VAL A 508 10.45 4.84 33.04
CA VAL A 508 11.02 6.13 33.44
C VAL A 508 11.13 6.23 34.96
N GLN A 509 12.22 6.82 35.45
CA GLN A 509 12.38 7.14 36.85
C GLN A 509 11.72 8.50 37.14
N PHE A 510 10.66 8.50 37.95
CA PHE A 510 10.04 9.72 38.44
C PHE A 510 10.89 10.29 39.59
N ASP A 511 11.74 11.26 39.28
CA ASP A 511 12.45 12.05 40.28
C ASP A 511 11.53 13.12 40.92
N PRO A 512 11.89 13.70 42.07
CA PRO A 512 11.02 14.68 42.75
C PRO A 512 10.68 15.91 41.91
N ALA A 513 11.58 16.36 41.03
CA ALA A 513 11.37 17.52 40.16
C ALA A 513 10.39 17.21 39.01
N THR A 514 10.31 15.95 38.58
CA THR A 514 9.33 15.46 37.60
C THR A 514 7.96 15.29 38.25
N VAL A 515 7.91 14.79 39.49
CA VAL A 515 6.66 14.70 40.27
C VAL A 515 6.03 16.08 40.49
N GLU A 516 6.82 17.08 40.85
CA GLU A 516 6.36 18.47 41.04
C GLU A 516 5.68 19.03 39.77
N LYS A 517 6.32 18.87 38.60
CA LYS A 517 5.76 19.28 37.30
C LYS A 517 4.46 18.54 36.95
N VAL A 518 4.37 17.25 37.25
CA VAL A 518 3.13 16.48 37.01
C VAL A 518 1.99 16.99 37.90
N LEU A 519 2.27 17.34 39.15
CA LEU A 519 1.29 17.93 40.08
C LEU A 519 0.86 19.34 39.66
N GLU A 520 1.78 20.18 39.19
CA GLU A 520 1.50 21.52 38.65
C GLU A 520 0.51 21.44 37.48
N ILE A 521 0.77 20.56 36.50
CA ILE A 521 -0.12 20.37 35.35
C ILE A 521 -1.46 19.73 35.77
N ARG A 522 -1.46 18.79 36.73
CA ARG A 522 -2.68 18.21 37.30
C ARG A 522 -3.56 19.29 37.91
N LEU A 523 -3.01 20.16 38.76
CA LEU A 523 -3.74 21.26 39.40
C LEU A 523 -4.33 22.22 38.36
N ALA A 524 -3.58 22.57 37.31
CA ALA A 524 -4.06 23.43 36.24
C ALA A 524 -5.24 22.80 35.48
N LEU A 525 -5.11 21.54 35.02
CA LEU A 525 -6.17 20.85 34.29
C LEU A 525 -7.42 20.61 35.13
N GLU A 526 -7.25 20.12 36.37
CA GLU A 526 -8.37 19.84 37.26
C GLU A 526 -9.07 21.12 37.72
N SER A 527 -8.37 22.26 37.83
CA SER A 527 -9.02 23.55 38.10
C SER A 527 -9.99 23.95 36.99
N PHE A 528 -9.63 23.72 35.73
CA PHE A 528 -10.54 23.95 34.60
C PHE A 528 -11.72 22.97 34.59
N LEU A 529 -11.42 21.67 34.71
CA LEU A 529 -12.43 20.61 34.69
C LEU A 529 -13.45 20.77 35.83
N LEU A 530 -12.99 21.04 37.05
CA LEU A 530 -13.85 21.21 38.22
C LEU A 530 -14.76 22.45 38.10
N ARG A 531 -14.22 23.56 37.59
CA ARG A 531 -15.00 24.79 37.35
C ARG A 531 -16.12 24.52 36.34
N ASP A 532 -15.78 23.86 35.24
CA ASP A 532 -16.72 23.57 34.16
C ASP A 532 -17.74 22.50 34.59
N ALA A 533 -17.35 21.55 35.45
CA ALA A 533 -18.24 20.54 36.05
C ALA A 533 -19.25 21.14 37.03
N ILE A 534 -18.81 22.02 37.94
CA ILE A 534 -19.71 22.76 38.87
C ILE A 534 -20.72 23.58 38.07
N LYS A 535 -20.28 24.25 37.00
CA LYS A 535 -21.18 24.95 36.08
C LYS A 535 -22.18 23.98 35.45
N SER A 536 -21.73 22.85 34.91
CA SER A 536 -22.61 21.89 34.23
C SER A 536 -23.63 21.24 35.16
N TRP A 537 -23.25 20.83 36.39
CA TRP A 537 -24.19 20.34 37.39
C TRP A 537 -25.24 21.40 37.75
N ARG A 538 -24.83 22.66 37.92
CA ARG A 538 -25.74 23.78 38.19
C ARG A 538 -26.73 24.02 37.04
N GLU A 539 -26.25 24.00 35.79
CA GLU A 539 -27.09 24.16 34.59
C GLU A 539 -28.11 23.02 34.42
N ARG A 540 -27.79 21.80 34.88
CA ARG A 540 -28.74 20.66 34.92
C ARG A 540 -29.69 20.68 36.13
N GLY A 541 -29.43 21.52 37.14
CA GLY A 541 -30.16 21.50 38.41
C GLY A 541 -29.82 20.30 39.30
N GLU A 542 -28.66 19.68 39.08
CA GLU A 542 -28.23 18.44 39.74
C GLU A 542 -27.14 18.71 40.79
N MET A 543 -27.04 17.83 41.78
CA MET A 543 -25.87 17.76 42.67
C MET A 543 -24.85 16.75 42.09
N ALA A 544 -23.60 16.78 42.57
CA ALA A 544 -22.52 15.88 42.14
C ALA A 544 -22.65 14.44 42.70
N ASN A 545 -23.85 13.87 42.62
CA ASN A 545 -24.20 12.52 43.10
C ASN A 545 -23.39 11.42 42.40
N GLU A 546 -22.89 11.70 41.20
CA GLU A 546 -21.98 10.85 40.41
C GLU A 546 -20.68 10.50 41.17
N LEU A 547 -20.29 11.30 42.18
CA LEU A 547 -19.11 11.08 43.00
C LEU A 547 -19.34 10.06 44.13
N GLU A 548 -20.59 9.82 44.54
CA GLU A 548 -20.93 8.96 45.68
C GLU A 548 -20.54 7.47 45.48
N PRO A 549 -20.68 6.84 44.29
CA PRO A 549 -20.16 5.50 44.05
C PRO A 549 -18.64 5.40 44.22
N CYS A 550 -17.90 6.48 43.91
CA CYS A 550 -16.45 6.53 44.09
C CYS A 550 -16.09 6.62 45.58
N LEU A 551 -16.79 7.47 46.35
CA LEU A 551 -16.67 7.52 47.81
C LEU A 551 -16.98 6.18 48.48
N GLN A 552 -18.02 5.46 48.01
CA GLN A 552 -18.35 4.12 48.50
C GLN A 552 -17.26 3.08 48.15
N ALA A 553 -16.58 3.21 47.02
CA ALA A 553 -15.41 2.40 46.70
C ALA A 553 -14.23 2.70 47.64
N MET A 554 -13.91 3.99 47.88
CA MET A 554 -12.88 4.41 48.84
C MET A 554 -13.17 3.88 50.26
N ARG A 555 -14.40 4.04 50.76
CA ARG A 555 -14.81 3.54 52.08
C ARG A 555 -14.58 2.03 52.23
N ARG A 556 -14.96 1.24 51.22
CA ARG A 556 -14.71 -0.22 51.21
C ARG A 556 -13.22 -0.54 51.21
N ALA A 557 -12.44 0.14 50.38
CA ALA A 557 -10.99 -0.03 50.31
C ALA A 557 -10.29 0.33 51.64
N ALA A 558 -10.73 1.41 52.31
CA ALA A 558 -10.22 1.79 53.63
C ALA A 558 -10.56 0.75 54.70
N MET A 559 -11.77 0.18 54.69
CA MET A 559 -12.16 -0.91 55.61
C MET A 559 -11.34 -2.19 55.42
N SER A 560 -10.93 -2.51 54.18
CA SER A 560 -10.09 -3.67 53.87
C SER A 560 -8.58 -3.38 53.87
N LEU A 561 -8.17 -2.13 54.17
CA LEU A 561 -6.79 -1.64 54.06
C LEU A 561 -6.15 -1.84 52.66
N ASP A 562 -6.98 -1.87 51.63
CA ASP A 562 -6.61 -2.10 50.23
C ASP A 562 -6.17 -0.79 49.56
N ARG A 563 -4.86 -0.52 49.64
CA ARG A 563 -4.27 0.70 49.04
C ARG A 563 -4.47 0.76 47.51
N PRO A 564 -4.23 -0.31 46.72
CA PRO A 564 -4.54 -0.31 45.29
C PRO A 564 -6.00 0.04 44.97
N ALA A 565 -6.98 -0.54 45.69
CA ALA A 565 -8.39 -0.22 45.48
C ALA A 565 -8.72 1.23 45.89
N SER A 566 -8.09 1.76 46.94
CA SER A 566 -8.26 3.16 47.36
C SER A 566 -7.74 4.14 46.30
N LEU A 567 -6.55 3.88 45.73
CA LEU A 567 -5.98 4.70 44.66
C LEU A 567 -6.77 4.60 43.35
N ALA A 568 -7.31 3.41 43.03
CA ALA A 568 -8.21 3.25 41.89
C ALA A 568 -9.51 4.05 42.06
N ALA A 569 -10.05 4.11 43.29
CA ALA A 569 -11.24 4.89 43.61
C ALA A 569 -10.99 6.41 43.61
N ASP A 570 -9.81 6.88 44.05
CA ASP A 570 -9.32 8.26 43.90
C ASP A 570 -9.31 8.69 42.43
N MET A 571 -8.64 7.91 41.57
CA MET A 571 -8.60 8.19 40.14
C MET A 571 -9.99 8.17 39.49
N ALA A 572 -10.90 7.31 39.97
CA ALA A 572 -12.29 7.28 39.50
C ALA A 572 -13.08 8.54 39.92
N PHE A 573 -12.87 9.05 41.14
CA PHE A 573 -13.49 10.28 41.63
C PHE A 573 -13.07 11.49 40.78
N HIS A 574 -11.77 11.67 40.55
CA HIS A 574 -11.27 12.76 39.70
C HIS A 574 -11.71 12.62 38.23
N ARG A 575 -11.79 11.39 37.71
CA ARG A 575 -12.34 11.11 36.36
C ARG A 575 -13.83 11.46 36.26
N ALA A 576 -14.63 11.21 37.31
CA ALA A 576 -16.04 11.57 37.33
C ALA A 576 -16.25 13.11 37.24
N ILE A 577 -15.42 13.89 37.94
CA ILE A 577 -15.37 15.36 37.78
C ILE A 577 -15.02 15.73 36.33
N ALA A 578 -14.00 15.08 35.75
CA ALA A 578 -13.57 15.36 34.37
C ALA A 578 -14.64 15.04 33.32
N ASN A 579 -15.46 14.01 33.55
CA ASN A 579 -16.59 13.65 32.68
C ASN A 579 -17.74 14.67 32.77
N ALA A 580 -18.05 15.15 33.98
CA ALA A 580 -19.10 16.16 34.20
C ALA A 580 -18.74 17.55 33.64
N ALA A 581 -17.47 17.80 33.33
CA ALA A 581 -16.98 19.11 32.89
C ALA A 581 -17.45 19.57 31.50
N ASN A 582 -18.00 18.66 30.67
CA ASN A 582 -18.32 18.92 29.25
C ASN A 582 -17.17 19.57 28.44
N ASN A 583 -15.92 19.35 28.86
CA ASN A 583 -14.70 19.92 28.29
C ASN A 583 -13.82 18.79 27.78
N GLU A 584 -14.14 18.29 26.57
CA GLU A 584 -13.52 17.08 26.03
C GLU A 584 -12.00 17.21 25.84
N ILE A 585 -11.52 18.40 25.44
CA ILE A 585 -10.08 18.65 25.26
C ILE A 585 -9.34 18.53 26.61
N ALA A 586 -9.83 19.19 27.66
CA ALA A 586 -9.21 19.10 28.98
C ALA A 586 -9.30 17.69 29.57
N ARG A 587 -10.40 16.96 29.32
CA ARG A 587 -10.59 15.56 29.73
C ARG A 587 -9.56 14.63 29.08
N VAL A 588 -9.34 14.74 27.77
CA VAL A 588 -8.34 13.93 27.03
C VAL A 588 -6.91 14.23 27.52
N LEU A 589 -6.59 15.50 27.79
CA LEU A 589 -5.30 15.87 28.38
C LEU A 589 -5.14 15.31 29.81
N TRP A 590 -6.19 15.32 30.62
CA TRP A 590 -6.17 14.74 31.96
C TRP A 590 -5.96 13.21 31.94
N GLU A 591 -6.64 12.47 31.05
CA GLU A 591 -6.42 11.01 30.88
C GLU A 591 -4.99 10.65 30.45
N THR A 592 -4.33 11.55 29.74
CA THR A 592 -2.91 11.40 29.35
C THR A 592 -1.98 11.47 30.58
N ILE A 593 -2.36 12.25 31.59
CA ILE A 593 -1.61 12.43 32.84
C ILE A 593 -2.05 11.44 33.93
N ALA A 594 -3.29 10.94 33.89
CA ALA A 594 -3.85 10.00 34.87
C ALA A 594 -2.96 8.77 35.15
N ARG A 595 -2.29 8.22 34.12
CA ARG A 595 -1.34 7.10 34.30
C ARG A 595 -0.07 7.50 35.07
N HIS A 596 0.41 8.74 34.93
CA HIS A 596 1.51 9.27 35.73
C HIS A 596 1.11 9.38 37.20
N VAL A 597 -0.10 9.89 37.47
CA VAL A 597 -0.64 10.01 38.83
C VAL A 597 -0.70 8.63 39.50
N MET A 598 -1.26 7.62 38.83
CA MET A 598 -1.29 6.25 39.37
C MET A 598 0.11 5.72 39.73
N ILE A 599 1.11 5.91 38.85
CA ILE A 599 2.47 5.44 39.11
C ILE A 599 3.11 6.21 40.26
N ILE A 600 2.96 7.54 40.32
CA ILE A 600 3.53 8.39 41.37
C ILE A 600 2.93 8.05 42.73
N PHE A 601 1.59 8.05 42.85
CA PHE A 601 0.88 7.86 44.13
C PHE A 601 0.84 6.39 44.59
N SER A 602 1.26 5.43 43.77
CA SER A 602 1.50 4.05 44.24
C SER A 602 2.76 3.92 45.10
N ARG A 603 3.71 4.86 44.99
CA ARG A 603 5.02 4.77 45.62
C ARG A 603 4.98 5.15 47.10
N HIS A 604 5.82 4.47 47.88
CA HIS A 604 5.97 4.71 49.32
C HIS A 604 6.32 6.16 49.70
N GLU A 605 6.99 6.92 48.82
CA GLU A 605 7.37 8.31 49.11
C GLU A 605 6.23 9.33 48.92
N TYR A 606 5.14 8.96 48.22
CA TYR A 606 4.07 9.88 47.78
C TYR A 606 2.64 9.41 48.09
N ARG A 607 2.46 8.17 48.56
CA ARG A 607 1.15 7.64 48.95
C ARG A 607 0.73 8.10 50.35
N ASP A 608 -0.57 8.23 50.58
CA ASP A 608 -1.12 8.29 51.94
C ASP A 608 -1.27 6.85 52.50
N ASP A 609 -0.89 6.67 53.76
CA ASP A 609 -1.04 5.41 54.50
C ASP A 609 -2.27 5.43 55.44
N ASP A 610 -2.89 6.59 55.73
CA ASP A 610 -4.21 6.68 56.40
C ASP A 610 -5.34 6.75 55.36
N LEU A 611 -5.77 5.58 54.87
CA LEU A 611 -6.89 5.48 53.92
C LEU A 611 -8.20 6.05 54.47
N ALA A 612 -8.38 6.09 55.80
CA ALA A 612 -9.56 6.73 56.39
C ALA A 612 -9.46 8.27 56.34
N SER A 613 -8.26 8.85 56.33
CA SER A 613 -8.04 10.27 56.01
C SER A 613 -8.42 10.59 54.58
N VAL A 614 -7.95 9.79 53.61
CA VAL A 614 -8.28 9.95 52.19
C VAL A 614 -9.80 9.98 51.96
N VAL A 615 -10.56 9.10 52.61
CA VAL A 615 -12.03 9.11 52.58
C VAL A 615 -12.59 10.43 53.12
N ARG A 616 -12.19 10.86 54.32
CA ARG A 616 -12.68 12.10 54.95
C ARG A 616 -12.39 13.35 54.11
N GLN A 617 -11.20 13.41 53.48
CA GLN A 617 -10.81 14.50 52.59
C GLN A 617 -11.73 14.56 51.35
N HIS A 618 -11.97 13.42 50.70
CA HIS A 618 -12.85 13.35 49.53
C HIS A 618 -14.33 13.60 49.84
N GLU A 619 -14.81 13.18 51.02
CA GLU A 619 -16.15 13.53 51.51
C GLU A 619 -16.30 15.03 51.73
N ALA A 620 -15.36 15.67 52.42
CA ALA A 620 -15.35 17.11 52.63
C ALA A 620 -15.23 17.89 51.30
N PHE A 621 -14.45 17.37 50.34
CA PHE A 621 -14.33 17.99 49.02
C PHE A 621 -15.62 17.83 48.18
N ARG A 622 -16.31 16.69 48.26
CA ARG A 622 -17.65 16.50 47.66
C ARG A 622 -18.66 17.47 48.27
N ASP A 623 -18.67 17.62 49.59
CA ASP A 623 -19.58 18.54 50.28
C ASP A 623 -19.30 20.00 49.87
N LEU A 624 -18.03 20.39 49.76
CA LEU A 624 -17.64 21.70 49.20
C LEU A 624 -18.14 21.88 47.75
N ILE A 625 -18.01 20.87 46.89
CA ILE A 625 -18.54 20.92 45.51
C ILE A 625 -20.06 21.13 45.53
N HIS A 626 -20.80 20.42 46.40
CA HIS A 626 -22.24 20.61 46.55
C HIS A 626 -22.61 22.03 47.00
N ASP A 627 -21.85 22.61 47.92
CA ASP A 627 -22.09 23.99 48.36
C ASP A 627 -21.70 25.01 47.29
N MET A 628 -20.68 24.74 46.46
CA MET A 628 -20.33 25.57 45.30
C MET A 628 -21.31 25.42 44.13
N ILE A 629 -22.01 24.30 43.98
CA ILE A 629 -23.13 24.20 43.01
C ILE A 629 -24.28 25.13 43.46
N LYS A 630 -24.62 25.12 44.76
CA LYS A 630 -25.68 25.97 45.35
C LYS A 630 -25.32 27.46 45.41
N ALA A 631 -24.06 27.81 45.70
CA ALA A 631 -23.63 29.17 45.91
C ALA A 631 -23.03 29.78 44.63
N ASP A 632 -23.57 30.93 44.20
CA ASP A 632 -23.09 31.63 43.00
C ASP A 632 -21.78 32.41 43.23
N SER A 633 -20.71 31.69 43.58
CA SER A 633 -19.39 32.25 43.85
C SER A 633 -18.33 31.67 42.92
N THR A 634 -17.42 32.53 42.44
CA THR A 634 -16.57 32.24 41.26
C THR A 634 -15.06 32.16 41.56
N GLY A 635 -14.39 31.26 40.83
CA GLY A 635 -12.95 31.33 40.56
C GLY A 635 -12.00 31.06 41.72
N VAL A 636 -11.64 32.09 42.49
CA VAL A 636 -10.42 32.11 43.32
C VAL A 636 -10.48 31.13 44.50
N LYS A 637 -11.66 30.92 45.10
CA LYS A 637 -11.84 29.90 46.15
C LYS A 637 -11.68 28.47 45.63
N LEU A 638 -11.98 28.24 44.35
CA LEU A 638 -11.97 26.90 43.76
C LEU A 638 -10.54 26.37 43.62
N GLN A 639 -9.66 27.17 43.00
CA GLN A 639 -8.27 26.79 42.77
C GLN A 639 -7.55 26.47 44.08
N LYS A 640 -7.71 27.34 45.09
CA LYS A 640 -7.11 27.10 46.42
C LYS A 640 -7.66 25.84 47.10
N SER A 641 -8.96 25.59 47.03
CA SER A 641 -9.56 24.41 47.68
C SER A 641 -9.15 23.10 46.99
N LEU A 642 -8.98 23.13 45.67
CA LEU A 642 -8.44 22.00 44.90
C LEU A 642 -6.94 21.81 45.14
N GLU A 643 -6.17 22.89 45.26
CA GLU A 643 -4.76 22.85 45.66
C GLU A 643 -4.60 22.25 47.06
N ASP A 644 -5.40 22.70 48.04
CA ASP A 644 -5.45 22.15 49.39
C ASP A 644 -5.84 20.66 49.37
N HIS A 645 -6.83 20.24 48.56
CA HIS A 645 -7.22 18.83 48.38
C HIS A 645 -6.06 17.98 47.80
N LEU A 646 -5.53 18.37 46.64
CA LEU A 646 -4.47 17.64 45.95
C LEU A 646 -3.18 17.57 46.77
N MET A 647 -2.85 18.63 47.53
CA MET A 647 -1.65 18.68 48.37
C MET A 647 -1.81 17.97 49.72
N GLN A 648 -3.03 17.86 50.25
CA GLN A 648 -3.32 17.04 51.43
C GLN A 648 -3.21 15.54 51.10
N VAL A 649 -3.76 15.12 49.96
CA VAL A 649 -3.61 13.73 49.46
C VAL A 649 -2.14 13.41 49.11
N ALA A 650 -1.36 14.40 48.66
CA ALA A 650 0.06 14.23 48.30
C ALA A 650 1.07 14.35 49.46
N ARG A 651 0.64 14.58 50.72
CA ARG A 651 1.58 14.79 51.84
C ARG A 651 1.13 14.22 53.18
N VAL A 652 1.75 13.08 53.55
CA VAL A 652 2.17 12.81 54.93
C VAL A 652 3.64 12.38 55.00
N ARG A 653 4.59 13.25 54.57
CA ARG A 653 5.99 13.27 55.10
C ARG A 653 6.92 14.41 54.63
N SER A 654 6.42 15.65 54.48
CA SER A 654 7.29 16.82 54.37
C SER A 654 7.65 17.48 55.72
N GLN A 655 7.07 17.03 56.84
CA GLN A 655 7.26 17.67 58.16
C GLN A 655 8.38 17.06 59.03
N GLU A 656 8.91 15.87 58.72
CA GLU A 656 10.00 15.26 59.51
C GLU A 656 11.41 15.71 59.11
N LYS A 657 11.59 16.43 57.99
CA LYS A 657 12.90 16.98 57.60
C LYS A 657 13.33 18.25 58.36
N THR A 658 12.52 18.74 59.31
CA THR A 658 12.84 19.92 60.13
C THR A 658 13.13 19.57 61.61
N LYS A 659 13.32 18.28 61.93
CA LYS A 659 13.82 17.82 63.25
C LYS A 659 14.76 16.61 63.11
N ARG A 660 15.97 16.84 62.59
CA ARG A 660 17.18 16.05 62.89
C ARG A 660 18.43 16.85 62.58
#